data_AF-A0A1G8TRD0-F1
#
_entry.id   AF-A0A1G8TRD0-F1
#
_cell.length_a   1.000
_cell.length_b   1.000
_cell.length_c   1.000
_cell.angle_alpha   90.00
_cell.angle_beta   90.00
_cell.angle_gamma   90.00
#
_symmetry.space_group_name_H-M   'P 1'
#
loop_
_entity.id
_entity.type
_entity.pdbx_description
1 polymer ?
#
loop_
_entity_poly.entity_id
_entity_poly.type
_entity_poly.pdbx_seq_one_letter_code
_entity_poly.pdbx_strand_id
1 'polypeptide(L)'
;MSNTKNFKGLNLFTLKFIAIFAMTIDHVAWACIPFDSVLGQIMHVVGRFTIPIMCFAIVEGYIHTGNVVKYALRLLIFGIISATPFYMFFGSMYGYRQNIIIDLLIALLTIMIAASENNSLSAKIIAIICLGIISATLGGWPILPMIYVLIFYFFRNKFGKICLFFSIATVVAVVVITLFSIINGNAHILNLDWKWYDKLYLLGFVLPFGLIYFYNGEKGGNRFSSTFFYVYYPSHLLVLSIAFSTMTDIRSIFIIVQGTSMLLIAVLLAMAAVQSKRSSNASVIATLIFGLLFMVGFFGEIINPTYETIKEVVKIEYVADCGFLICFTWFVADFLRMKVPVTIYIIEGCVSALTIFGVYTMESNTLFYKSFEVGGDLAYPVAIIEPGILYIVFYICIVLVFAGFLIANYISSRETSYIEHQRRMIINYAVFALWFFIALKVVGISPYDLIAFGVIAAICIVSYGTLKYGFNNNTKVIAASALNHTSESVVVIDMTGEVLMMNENGKALFPYVQTGKNVKRYRVLKDILDDKRSTMEKDDHVYGFRKEPLNENGVVQGYMVWASDITNQVEVFNEIKNLAETDGLTGLYNRVYLEKIVDAEIAAGNIGTLFMTDLDNFKSVNDLYGHATGDAVLIAYGEHLVNCFKDTDAIVCRLGGDEFTVYIKNDTDRVTMAEYAGKIISGLSDKMSRSSLPPIVGSSIGITVNDGQISNFEEMYEKTDKALYYSKEHGKNRYRFSE
;
A
#
# COMPACT_ATOMS: atom_id res chain seq x y z
N MET A 1 -3.13 -15.27 25.71
CA MET A 1 -3.17 -13.81 25.97
C MET A 1 -1.71 -13.35 26.03
N SER A 2 -1.19 -12.34 25.33
CA SER A 2 -1.72 -11.25 24.52
C SER A 2 -0.63 -10.83 23.51
N ASN A 3 -1.00 -10.61 22.26
CA ASN A 3 -0.42 -9.53 21.48
C ASN A 3 -1.46 -9.15 20.43
N THR A 4 -2.47 -8.42 20.91
CA THR A 4 -3.30 -7.60 20.05
C THR A 4 -2.36 -6.80 19.15
N LYS A 5 -2.44 -7.06 17.84
CA LYS A 5 -1.90 -6.18 16.80
C LYS A 5 -2.26 -4.76 17.22
N ASN A 6 -1.25 -3.98 17.64
CA ASN A 6 -1.47 -2.59 18.00
C ASN A 6 -1.88 -1.89 16.71
N PHE A 7 -3.18 -1.59 16.59
CA PHE A 7 -3.78 -0.73 15.58
C PHE A 7 -3.23 0.70 15.72
N LYS A 8 -1.93 0.90 15.51
CA LYS A 8 -1.32 2.24 15.47
C LYS A 8 -1.63 2.82 14.09
N GLY A 9 -2.77 3.51 14.01
CA GLY A 9 -3.33 4.05 12.77
C GLY A 9 -3.10 5.55 12.56
N LEU A 10 -2.56 6.28 13.55
CA LEU A 10 -2.40 7.73 13.49
C LEU A 10 -0.97 8.10 13.14
N ASN A 11 -0.79 8.94 12.12
CA ASN A 11 0.50 9.55 11.80
C ASN A 11 0.62 10.96 12.42
N LEU A 12 1.83 11.54 12.42
CA LEU A 12 2.10 12.80 13.11
C LEU A 12 1.28 13.96 12.53
N PHE A 13 1.03 13.96 11.23
CA PHE A 13 0.14 14.93 10.58
C PHE A 13 -1.30 14.84 11.11
N THR A 14 -1.84 13.64 11.26
CA THR A 14 -3.21 13.43 11.78
C THR A 14 -3.31 13.94 13.21
N LEU A 15 -2.30 13.69 14.04
CA LEU A 15 -2.24 14.22 15.41
C LEU A 15 -2.21 15.76 15.42
N LYS A 16 -1.38 16.39 14.58
CA LYS A 16 -1.34 17.85 14.44
C LYS A 16 -2.69 18.43 13.99
N PHE A 17 -3.40 17.74 13.09
CA PHE A 17 -4.72 18.17 12.64
C PHE A 17 -5.74 18.14 13.78
N ILE A 18 -5.75 17.07 14.58
CA ILE A 18 -6.60 16.98 15.79
C ILE A 18 -6.27 18.12 16.78
N ALA A 19 -4.98 18.40 16.99
CA ALA A 19 -4.54 19.50 17.84
C ALA A 19 -5.03 20.87 17.34
N ILE A 20 -4.97 21.12 16.04
CA ILE A 20 -5.46 22.36 15.43
C ILE A 20 -6.97 22.52 15.62
N PHE A 21 -7.73 21.44 15.43
CA PHE A 21 -9.17 21.44 15.63
C PHE A 21 -9.53 21.72 17.09
N ALA A 22 -8.87 21.01 18.02
CA ALA A 22 -9.03 21.23 19.46
C ALA A 22 -8.72 22.67 19.87
N MET A 23 -7.62 23.25 19.38
CA MET A 23 -7.24 24.64 19.62
C MET A 23 -8.30 25.63 19.13
N THR A 24 -8.87 25.37 17.96
CA THR A 24 -9.92 26.23 17.40
C THR A 24 -11.15 26.21 18.31
N ILE A 25 -11.57 25.03 18.79
CA ILE A 25 -12.66 24.90 19.78
C ILE A 25 -12.36 25.72 21.04
N ASP A 26 -11.12 25.67 21.57
CA ASP A 26 -10.72 26.45 22.76
C ASP A 26 -10.91 27.96 22.53
N HIS A 27 -10.43 28.47 21.40
CA HIS A 27 -10.48 29.90 21.11
C HIS A 27 -11.92 30.37 20.82
N VAL A 28 -12.74 29.54 20.17
CA VAL A 28 -14.17 29.82 20.03
C VAL A 28 -14.86 29.92 21.39
N ALA A 29 -14.54 29.00 22.33
CA ALA A 29 -15.06 29.05 23.68
C ALA A 29 -14.66 30.34 24.40
N TRP A 30 -13.38 30.74 24.33
CA TRP A 30 -12.90 32.00 24.92
C TRP A 30 -13.62 33.24 24.38
N ALA A 31 -14.00 33.23 23.10
CA ALA A 31 -14.73 34.34 22.50
C ALA A 31 -16.20 34.38 22.93
N CYS A 32 -16.89 33.24 22.96
CA CYS A 32 -18.34 33.25 22.84
C CYS A 32 -19.09 32.55 23.97
N ILE A 33 -18.42 31.70 24.72
CA ILE A 33 -19.07 30.82 25.69
C ILE A 33 -18.67 31.28 27.09
N PRO A 34 -19.63 31.54 28.00
CA PRO A 34 -19.31 31.84 29.39
C PRO A 34 -18.38 30.76 29.94
N PHE A 35 -17.22 31.21 30.43
CA PHE A 35 -16.13 30.31 30.83
C PHE A 35 -16.59 29.31 31.90
N ASP A 36 -17.44 29.74 32.83
CA ASP A 36 -18.00 28.98 33.94
C ASP A 36 -19.13 28.01 33.55
N SER A 37 -19.64 28.10 32.32
CA SER A 37 -20.66 27.17 31.82
C SER A 37 -20.10 25.75 31.62
N VAL A 38 -20.96 24.74 31.76
CA VAL A 38 -20.60 23.33 31.51
C VAL A 38 -20.05 23.15 30.09
N LEU A 39 -20.69 23.77 29.09
CA LEU A 39 -20.24 23.71 27.71
C LEU A 39 -18.87 24.38 27.52
N GLY A 40 -18.64 25.56 28.12
CA GLY A 40 -17.36 26.25 28.09
C GLY A 40 -16.24 25.41 28.69
N GLN A 41 -16.46 24.82 29.87
CA GLN A 41 -15.49 23.93 30.50
C GLN A 41 -15.16 22.71 29.63
N ILE A 42 -16.16 22.06 29.00
CA ILE A 42 -15.94 20.93 28.09
C ILE A 42 -15.09 21.34 26.89
N MET A 43 -15.41 22.47 26.26
CA MET A 43 -14.66 22.98 25.10
C MET A 43 -13.22 23.31 25.48
N HIS A 44 -13.00 23.91 26.65
CA HIS A 44 -11.65 24.20 27.16
C HIS A 44 -10.85 22.93 27.49
N VAL A 45 -11.49 21.87 27.99
CA VAL A 45 -10.85 20.55 28.19
C VAL A 45 -10.36 19.97 26.86
N VAL A 46 -11.21 20.01 25.82
CA VAL A 46 -10.83 19.58 24.47
C VAL A 46 -9.66 20.42 23.96
N GLY A 47 -9.71 21.74 24.17
CA GLY A 47 -8.65 22.69 23.83
C GLY A 47 -7.26 22.31 24.34
N ARG A 48 -7.18 21.72 25.53
CA ARG A 48 -5.92 21.26 26.14
C ARG A 48 -5.28 20.09 25.41
N PHE A 49 -5.89 19.54 24.37
CA PHE A 49 -5.25 18.51 23.56
C PHE A 49 -4.07 19.07 22.75
N THR A 50 -4.11 20.37 22.47
CA THR A 50 -3.19 21.05 21.57
C THR A 50 -1.74 21.00 22.05
N ILE A 51 -1.47 21.48 23.28
CA ILE A 51 -0.10 21.63 23.79
C ILE A 51 0.63 20.27 23.88
N PRO A 52 0.07 19.20 24.49
CA PRO A 52 0.74 17.90 24.58
C PRO A 52 1.09 17.32 23.21
N ILE A 53 0.16 17.40 22.26
CA ILE A 53 0.37 16.90 20.90
C ILE A 53 1.43 17.72 20.17
N MET A 54 1.42 19.04 20.31
CA MET A 54 2.42 19.91 19.68
C MET A 54 3.80 19.77 20.31
N CYS A 55 3.91 19.60 21.64
CA CYS A 55 5.16 19.24 22.32
C CYS A 55 5.70 17.90 21.83
N PHE A 56 4.85 16.88 21.73
CA PHE A 56 5.22 15.59 21.13
C PHE A 56 5.75 15.78 19.70
N ALA A 57 5.06 16.57 18.88
CA ALA A 57 5.48 16.87 17.51
C ALA A 57 6.78 17.67 17.41
N ILE A 58 7.10 18.51 18.39
CA ILE A 58 8.38 19.22 18.48
C ILE A 58 9.52 18.22 18.71
N VAL A 59 9.35 17.26 19.62
CA VAL A 59 10.34 16.20 19.89
C VAL A 59 10.56 15.32 18.66
N GLU A 60 9.49 14.84 18.03
CA GLU A 60 9.57 14.07 16.79
C GLU A 60 10.23 14.90 15.66
N GLY A 61 9.89 16.18 15.57
CA GLY A 61 10.50 17.12 14.62
C GLY A 61 12.00 17.31 14.85
N TYR A 62 12.44 17.41 16.11
CA TYR A 62 13.85 17.53 16.50
C TYR A 62 14.65 16.27 16.14
N ILE A 63 14.11 15.09 16.46
CA ILE A 63 14.79 13.81 16.19
C ILE A 63 14.97 13.55 14.70
N HIS A 64 13.98 13.95 13.89
CA HIS A 64 13.94 13.61 12.47
C HIS A 64 14.28 14.76 11.50
N THR A 65 14.73 15.92 11.98
CA THR A 65 15.13 17.03 11.10
C THR A 65 16.62 16.98 10.79
N GLY A 66 16.99 17.22 9.54
CA GLY A 66 18.39 17.38 9.13
C GLY A 66 18.97 18.77 9.45
N ASN A 67 18.13 19.75 9.84
CA ASN A 67 18.58 21.09 10.19
C ASN A 67 17.67 21.73 11.24
N VAL A 68 18.08 21.68 12.51
CA VAL A 68 17.32 22.21 13.65
C VAL A 68 17.30 23.74 13.66
N VAL A 69 18.35 24.41 13.19
CA VAL A 69 18.41 25.89 13.15
C VAL A 69 17.35 26.46 12.21
N LYS A 70 17.19 25.90 11.01
CA LYS A 70 16.09 26.27 10.10
C LYS A 70 14.71 26.00 10.70
N TYR A 71 14.60 24.98 11.55
CA TYR A 71 13.36 24.67 12.24
C TYR A 71 13.02 25.74 13.30
N ALA A 72 14.00 26.11 14.13
CA ALA A 72 13.86 27.19 15.11
C ALA A 72 13.58 28.55 14.44
N LEU A 73 14.27 28.88 13.35
CA LEU A 73 14.03 30.12 12.61
C LEU A 73 12.60 30.20 12.06
N ARG A 74 12.06 29.08 11.57
CA ARG A 74 10.66 29.02 11.12
C ARG A 74 9.69 29.33 12.27
N LEU A 75 9.90 28.72 13.44
CA LEU A 75 9.09 28.99 14.62
C LEU A 75 9.19 30.46 15.05
N LEU A 76 10.39 31.05 15.01
CA LEU A 76 10.58 32.47 15.32
C LEU A 76 9.80 33.39 14.37
N ILE A 77 9.95 33.20 13.05
CA ILE A 77 9.28 34.02 12.04
C ILE A 77 7.76 33.96 12.22
N PHE A 78 7.19 32.76 12.31
CA PHE A 78 5.75 32.61 12.46
C PHE A 78 5.25 33.02 13.85
N GLY A 79 6.07 32.91 14.88
CA GLY A 79 5.78 33.45 16.21
C GLY A 79 5.65 34.97 16.20
N ILE A 80 6.53 35.67 15.47
CA ILE A 80 6.44 37.13 15.28
C ILE A 80 5.20 37.50 14.47
N ILE A 81 4.95 36.84 13.34
CA ILE A 81 3.75 37.06 12.51
C ILE A 81 2.47 36.88 13.33
N SER A 82 2.47 35.90 14.25
CA SER A 82 1.30 35.59 15.07
C SER A 82 1.11 36.51 16.27
N ALA A 83 2.05 37.41 16.56
CA ALA A 83 1.90 38.36 17.67
C ALA A 83 0.70 39.28 17.46
N THR A 84 0.57 39.89 16.28
CA THR A 84 -0.52 40.85 16.00
C THR A 84 -1.91 40.20 16.10
N PRO A 85 -2.21 39.08 15.39
CA PRO A 85 -3.52 38.43 15.52
C PRO A 85 -3.82 37.93 16.93
N PHE A 86 -2.80 37.47 17.66
CA PHE A 86 -2.96 37.06 19.04
C PHE A 86 -3.34 38.21 19.96
N TYR A 87 -2.68 39.37 19.84
CA TYR A 87 -3.02 40.55 20.62
C TYR A 87 -4.37 41.15 20.25
N MET A 88 -4.76 41.10 18.97
CA MET A 88 -6.09 41.52 18.56
C MET A 88 -7.20 40.68 19.21
N PHE A 89 -6.97 39.38 19.39
CA PHE A 89 -7.96 38.48 19.96
C PHE A 89 -7.94 38.47 21.50
N PHE A 90 -6.76 38.31 22.10
CA PHE A 90 -6.59 38.06 23.53
C PHE A 90 -6.12 39.28 24.33
N GLY A 91 -5.73 40.38 23.67
CA GLY A 91 -5.09 41.53 24.32
C GLY A 91 -5.96 42.18 25.40
N SER A 92 -7.28 42.22 25.18
CA SER A 92 -8.25 42.72 26.18
C SER A 92 -8.46 41.75 27.35
N MET A 93 -8.24 40.44 27.15
CA MET A 93 -8.51 39.39 28.14
C MET A 93 -7.32 39.13 29.08
N TYR A 94 -6.09 39.26 28.59
CA TYR A 94 -4.90 38.79 29.32
C TYR A 94 -3.77 39.82 29.48
N GLY A 95 -3.89 41.04 28.95
CA GLY A 95 -2.76 41.98 28.91
C GLY A 95 -1.60 41.46 28.03
N TYR A 96 -0.35 41.81 28.37
CA TYR A 96 0.83 41.36 27.62
C TYR A 96 1.11 39.85 27.81
N ARG A 97 0.94 39.03 26.76
CA ARG A 97 1.27 37.60 26.70
C ARG A 97 1.90 37.21 25.36
N GLN A 98 2.81 36.24 25.38
CA GLN A 98 3.31 35.57 24.17
C GLN A 98 2.31 34.53 23.62
N ASN A 99 2.47 34.20 22.33
CA ASN A 99 1.64 33.21 21.65
C ASN A 99 2.23 31.78 21.68
N ILE A 100 1.40 30.78 21.37
CA ILE A 100 1.79 29.36 21.46
C ILE A 100 2.99 28.98 20.58
N ILE A 101 3.21 29.67 19.45
CA ILE A 101 4.35 29.36 18.57
C ILE A 101 5.67 29.74 19.25
N ILE A 102 5.67 30.83 20.03
CA ILE A 102 6.82 31.20 20.87
C ILE A 102 7.02 30.17 21.99
N ASP A 103 5.97 29.66 22.62
CA ASP A 103 6.08 28.57 23.59
C ASP A 103 6.72 27.31 22.98
N LEU A 104 6.35 26.96 21.73
CA LEU A 104 6.94 25.83 20.99
C LEU A 104 8.39 26.10 20.58
N LEU A 105 8.77 27.34 20.27
CA LEU A 105 10.16 27.74 20.03
C LEU A 105 11.01 27.52 21.29
N ILE A 106 10.52 27.99 22.43
CA ILE A 106 11.17 27.81 23.74
C ILE A 106 11.30 26.32 24.07
N ALA A 107 10.26 25.54 23.81
CA ALA A 107 10.30 24.09 23.97
C ALA A 107 11.37 23.43 23.07
N LEU A 108 11.49 23.84 21.81
CA LEU A 108 12.54 23.35 20.92
C LEU A 108 13.95 23.71 21.44
N LEU A 109 14.15 24.97 21.86
CA LEU A 109 15.42 25.43 22.44
C LEU A 109 15.77 24.64 23.71
N THR A 110 14.78 24.29 24.52
CA THR A 110 14.95 23.44 25.71
C THR A 110 15.55 22.08 25.34
N ILE A 111 15.04 21.43 24.29
CA ILE A 111 15.59 20.15 23.80
C ILE A 111 17.01 20.34 23.29
N MET A 112 17.27 21.41 22.51
CA MET A 112 18.61 21.70 21.98
C MET A 112 19.65 21.84 23.09
N ILE A 113 19.30 22.52 24.19
CA ILE A 113 20.16 22.66 25.37
C ILE A 113 20.34 21.31 26.08
N ALA A 114 19.24 20.57 26.31
CA ALA A 114 19.30 19.28 26.99
C ALA A 114 20.16 18.25 26.24
N ALA A 115 20.05 18.26 24.91
CA ALA A 115 20.74 17.34 24.01
C ALA A 115 22.19 17.73 23.67
N SER A 116 22.66 18.94 24.01
CA SER A 116 24.01 19.39 23.62
C SER A 116 25.10 18.53 24.26
N GLU A 117 26.04 17.98 23.49
CA GLU A 117 27.09 17.09 24.01
C GLU A 117 28.21 17.84 24.76
N ASN A 118 28.51 19.08 24.35
CA ASN A 118 29.68 19.84 24.83
C ASN A 118 29.48 20.58 26.16
N ASN A 119 28.28 20.54 26.75
CA ASN A 119 27.95 21.28 27.97
C ASN A 119 27.81 20.37 29.18
N SER A 120 28.32 20.80 30.34
CA SER A 120 28.12 20.11 31.61
C SER A 120 26.65 20.10 32.04
N LEU A 121 26.25 19.11 32.85
CA LEU A 121 24.87 19.00 33.33
C LEU A 121 24.41 20.27 34.06
N SER A 122 25.27 20.86 34.90
CA SER A 122 24.97 22.11 35.61
C SER A 122 24.75 23.28 34.65
N ALA A 123 25.57 23.42 33.62
CA ALA A 123 25.41 24.46 32.61
C ALA A 123 24.08 24.31 31.84
N LYS A 124 23.69 23.08 31.51
CA LYS A 124 22.39 22.79 30.88
C LYS A 124 21.22 23.16 31.78
N ILE A 125 21.27 22.79 33.06
CA ILE A 125 20.22 23.09 34.03
C ILE A 125 20.07 24.61 34.19
N ILE A 126 21.18 25.34 34.35
CA ILE A 126 21.17 26.81 34.45
C ILE A 126 20.56 27.43 33.20
N ALA A 127 20.98 27.00 32.01
CA ALA A 127 20.46 27.52 30.75
C ALA A 127 18.95 27.25 30.58
N ILE A 128 18.46 26.06 30.97
CA ILE A 128 17.02 25.74 30.97
C ILE A 128 16.26 26.60 31.99
N ILE A 129 16.82 26.85 33.18
CA ILE A 129 16.20 27.74 34.18
C ILE A 129 16.13 29.17 33.66
N CYS A 130 17.21 29.71 33.09
CA CYS A 130 17.22 31.03 32.47
C CYS A 130 16.16 31.14 31.36
N LEU A 131 16.06 30.12 30.51
CA LEU A 131 15.05 30.06 29.46
C LEU A 131 13.62 30.01 30.03
N GLY A 132 13.42 29.33 31.17
CA GLY A 132 12.15 29.31 31.89
C GLY A 132 11.78 30.68 32.47
N ILE A 133 12.76 31.43 33.00
CA ILE A 133 12.56 32.81 33.48
C ILE A 133 12.17 33.71 32.30
N ILE A 134 12.85 33.60 31.15
CA ILE A 134 12.50 34.34 29.93
C ILE A 134 11.06 34.00 29.49
N SER A 135 10.68 32.72 29.50
CA SER A 135 9.32 32.32 29.16
C SER A 135 8.27 32.91 30.11
N ALA A 136 8.59 33.00 31.40
CA ALA A 136 7.70 33.58 32.40
C ALA A 136 7.55 35.10 32.24
N THR A 137 8.63 35.82 31.91
CA THR A 137 8.58 37.29 31.70
C THR A 137 7.86 37.70 30.41
N LEU A 138 7.85 36.83 29.40
CA LEU A 138 7.09 37.04 28.17
C LEU A 138 5.59 36.73 28.30
N GLY A 139 5.11 36.27 29.47
CA GLY A 139 3.69 36.06 29.74
C GLY A 139 3.11 34.77 29.14
N GLY A 140 3.92 33.73 28.93
CA GLY A 140 3.47 32.48 28.32
C GLY A 140 2.60 31.59 29.21
N TRP A 141 2.38 30.36 28.73
CA TRP A 141 1.98 29.27 29.61
C TRP A 141 3.10 29.00 30.62
N PRO A 142 2.79 28.46 31.82
CA PRO A 142 3.82 28.04 32.77
C PRO A 142 4.82 27.12 32.08
N ILE A 143 5.99 26.92 32.70
CA ILE A 143 7.14 26.07 32.29
C ILE A 143 6.80 24.64 31.76
N LEU A 144 5.52 24.25 31.80
CA LEU A 144 4.89 23.03 31.30
C LEU A 144 5.37 22.59 29.91
N PRO A 145 5.32 23.40 28.83
CA PRO A 145 5.77 22.94 27.50
C PRO A 145 7.23 22.48 27.52
N MET A 146 8.09 23.15 28.31
CA MET A 146 9.49 22.78 28.51
C MET A 146 9.61 21.42 29.23
N ILE A 147 8.84 21.23 30.30
CA ILE A 147 8.81 19.95 31.03
C ILE A 147 8.31 18.82 30.11
N TYR A 148 7.23 19.07 29.37
CA TYR A 148 6.61 18.08 28.49
C TYR A 148 7.56 17.60 27.40
N VAL A 149 8.28 18.50 26.73
CA VAL A 149 9.26 18.09 25.73
C VAL A 149 10.43 17.32 26.33
N LEU A 150 10.89 17.67 27.54
CA LEU A 150 11.93 16.90 28.23
C LEU A 150 11.47 15.49 28.57
N ILE A 151 10.23 15.34 29.06
CA ILE A 151 9.64 14.02 29.35
C ILE A 151 9.54 13.19 28.06
N PHE A 152 8.98 13.76 26.99
CA PHE A 152 8.88 13.07 25.71
C PHE A 152 10.26 12.71 25.15
N TYR A 153 11.25 13.59 25.26
CA TYR A 153 12.60 13.38 24.75
C TYR A 153 13.35 12.26 25.51
N PHE A 154 13.43 12.35 26.84
CA PHE A 154 14.20 11.39 27.64
C PHE A 154 13.51 10.03 27.79
N PHE A 155 12.17 9.99 27.79
CA PHE A 155 11.41 8.75 27.94
C PHE A 155 10.80 8.22 26.62
N ARG A 156 11.26 8.71 25.45
CA ARG A 156 10.71 8.38 24.11
C ARG A 156 10.40 6.90 23.86
N ASN A 157 11.23 5.99 24.39
CA ASN A 157 11.09 4.54 24.19
C ASN A 157 10.28 3.83 25.30
N LYS A 158 9.74 4.58 26.27
CA LYS A 158 9.08 4.07 27.48
C LYS A 158 7.75 4.78 27.69
N PHE A 159 6.74 4.45 26.87
CA PHE A 159 5.43 5.12 26.88
C PHE A 159 4.74 5.15 28.25
N GLY A 160 4.86 4.07 29.04
CA GLY A 160 4.35 4.06 30.42
C GLY A 160 5.01 5.11 31.32
N LYS A 161 6.32 5.37 31.16
CA LYS A 161 7.02 6.44 31.90
C LYS A 161 6.63 7.82 31.40
N ILE A 162 6.41 8.00 30.09
CA ILE A 162 5.88 9.25 29.53
C ILE A 162 4.53 9.56 30.20
N CYS A 163 3.58 8.62 30.17
CA CYS A 163 2.26 8.82 30.77
C CYS A 163 2.36 9.15 32.26
N LEU A 164 3.18 8.41 33.01
CA LEU A 164 3.36 8.63 34.45
C LEU A 164 3.93 10.01 34.76
N PHE A 165 5.12 10.34 34.24
CA PHE A 165 5.80 11.60 34.59
C PHE A 165 5.07 12.82 34.08
N PHE A 166 4.45 12.73 32.90
CA PHE A 166 3.68 13.83 32.35
C PHE A 166 2.39 14.05 33.16
N SER A 167 1.70 12.98 33.56
CA SER A 167 0.51 13.08 34.43
C SER A 167 0.88 13.69 35.77
N ILE A 168 1.99 13.25 36.39
CA ILE A 168 2.51 13.84 37.63
C ILE A 168 2.80 15.32 37.44
N ALA A 169 3.55 15.71 36.40
CA ALA A 169 3.88 17.10 36.13
C ALA A 169 2.62 17.98 35.94
N THR A 170 1.61 17.44 35.26
CA THR A 170 0.33 18.13 35.03
C THR A 170 -0.46 18.28 36.32
N VAL A 171 -0.61 17.21 37.10
CA VAL A 171 -1.32 17.25 38.39
C VAL A 171 -0.63 18.21 39.36
N VAL A 172 0.70 18.18 39.46
CA VAL A 172 1.47 19.11 40.28
C VAL A 172 1.22 20.55 39.85
N ALA A 173 1.28 20.85 38.55
CA ALA A 173 1.00 22.20 38.06
C ALA A 173 -0.43 22.66 38.36
N VAL A 174 -1.43 21.78 38.19
CA VAL A 174 -2.83 22.09 38.53
C VAL A 174 -2.97 22.35 40.03
N VAL A 175 -2.38 21.50 40.89
CA VAL A 175 -2.40 21.70 42.35
C VAL A 175 -1.75 23.03 42.73
N VAL A 176 -0.59 23.37 42.17
CA VAL A 176 0.10 24.63 42.45
C VAL A 176 -0.73 25.84 42.01
N ILE A 177 -1.31 25.81 40.80
CA ILE A 177 -2.17 26.88 40.29
C ILE A 177 -3.44 27.02 41.14
N THR A 178 -4.03 25.90 41.55
CA THR A 178 -5.21 25.86 42.40
C THR A 178 -4.91 26.42 43.79
N LEU A 179 -3.83 26.00 44.43
CA LEU A 179 -3.39 26.53 45.73
C LEU A 179 -3.12 28.03 45.65
N PHE A 180 -2.42 28.48 44.59
CA PHE A 180 -2.20 29.89 44.36
C PHE A 180 -3.52 30.66 44.20
N SER A 181 -4.50 30.09 43.49
CA SER A 181 -5.82 30.70 43.31
C SER A 181 -6.60 30.81 44.63
N ILE A 182 -6.54 29.77 45.49
CA ILE A 182 -7.17 29.76 46.82
C ILE A 182 -6.51 30.80 47.74
N ILE A 183 -5.17 30.85 47.76
CA ILE A 183 -4.42 31.83 48.56
C ILE A 183 -4.75 33.24 48.08
N ASN A 184 -4.77 33.46 46.76
CA ASN A 184 -5.13 34.75 46.19
C ASN A 184 -6.55 35.18 46.55
N GLY A 185 -7.53 34.27 46.45
CA GLY A 185 -8.92 34.54 46.81
C GLY A 185 -9.13 34.83 48.29
N ASN A 186 -8.31 34.26 49.19
CA ASN A 186 -8.40 34.51 50.63
C ASN A 186 -7.62 35.75 51.08
N ALA A 187 -6.48 36.05 50.44
CA ALA A 187 -5.56 37.11 50.86
C ALA A 187 -5.58 38.35 49.95
N HIS A 188 -6.39 38.36 48.89
CA HIS A 188 -6.50 39.43 47.90
C HIS A 188 -5.15 39.96 47.39
N ILE A 189 -4.19 39.05 47.16
CA ILE A 189 -2.81 39.39 46.76
C ILE A 189 -2.77 40.03 45.36
N LEU A 190 -3.69 39.63 44.49
CA LEU A 190 -3.95 40.18 43.16
C LEU A 190 -5.44 40.49 43.06
N ASN A 191 -5.80 41.59 42.37
CA ASN A 191 -7.18 42.00 42.05
C ASN A 191 -7.84 41.06 41.02
N LEU A 192 -7.89 39.75 41.31
CA LEU A 192 -8.35 38.69 40.41
C LEU A 192 -9.16 37.66 41.22
N ASP A 193 -10.48 37.62 41.00
CA ASP A 193 -11.42 36.70 41.67
C ASP A 193 -11.40 35.30 41.04
N TRP A 194 -10.30 34.58 41.20
CA TRP A 194 -10.16 33.24 40.64
C TRP A 194 -10.76 32.16 41.54
N LYS A 195 -11.79 31.46 41.04
CA LYS A 195 -12.29 30.25 41.70
C LYS A 195 -11.36 29.07 41.40
N TRP A 196 -11.21 28.17 42.36
CA TRP A 196 -10.31 27.02 42.21
C TRP A 196 -10.81 25.99 41.20
N TYR A 197 -12.14 25.80 41.10
CA TYR A 197 -12.76 24.84 40.19
C TYR A 197 -12.67 25.26 38.72
N ASP A 198 -12.49 26.55 38.45
CA ASP A 198 -12.27 27.11 37.12
C ASP A 198 -10.96 26.63 36.47
N LYS A 199 -10.10 25.93 37.21
CA LYS A 199 -8.81 25.40 36.72
C LYS A 199 -8.86 23.90 36.39
N LEU A 200 -9.99 23.23 36.60
CA LEU A 200 -10.12 21.79 36.36
C LEU A 200 -9.97 21.40 34.89
N TYR A 201 -10.27 22.30 33.95
CA TYR A 201 -10.07 22.06 32.51
C TYR A 201 -8.61 21.70 32.16
N LEU A 202 -7.64 22.11 32.98
CA LEU A 202 -6.21 21.83 32.81
C LEU A 202 -5.89 20.33 32.90
N LEU A 203 -6.76 19.51 33.55
CA LEU A 203 -6.62 18.05 33.53
C LEU A 203 -6.76 17.47 32.11
N GLY A 204 -7.36 18.21 31.19
CA GLY A 204 -7.45 17.85 29.77
C GLY A 204 -6.10 17.61 29.09
N PHE A 205 -4.98 18.10 29.64
CA PHE A 205 -3.64 17.86 29.11
C PHE A 205 -3.22 16.38 29.11
N VAL A 206 -3.86 15.53 29.92
CA VAL A 206 -3.54 14.09 30.02
C VAL A 206 -4.30 13.26 28.97
N LEU A 207 -5.45 13.74 28.51
CA LEU A 207 -6.33 13.01 27.58
C LEU A 207 -5.69 12.64 26.22
N PRO A 208 -4.78 13.45 25.64
CA PRO A 208 -4.14 13.13 24.37
C PRO A 208 -3.29 11.86 24.36
N PHE A 209 -2.95 11.25 25.50
CA PHE A 209 -2.20 10.00 25.51
C PHE A 209 -2.90 8.86 24.78
N GLY A 210 -4.25 8.82 24.81
CA GLY A 210 -5.00 7.88 23.99
C GLY A 210 -4.66 8.03 22.51
N LEU A 211 -4.56 9.27 22.01
CA LEU A 211 -4.22 9.56 20.62
C LEU A 211 -2.75 9.29 20.31
N ILE A 212 -1.83 9.73 21.18
CA ILE A 212 -0.37 9.53 21.00
C ILE A 212 -0.02 8.03 21.09
N TYR A 213 -0.75 7.22 21.87
CA TYR A 213 -0.55 5.77 21.93
C TYR A 213 -0.72 5.10 20.56
N PHE A 214 -1.68 5.57 19.76
CA PHE A 214 -1.96 5.09 18.40
C PHE A 214 -1.03 5.69 17.34
N TYR A 215 -0.02 6.47 17.72
CA TYR A 215 0.98 6.99 16.81
C TYR A 215 1.81 5.85 16.17
N ASN A 216 1.88 5.84 14.84
CA ASN A 216 2.49 4.79 14.05
C ASN A 216 3.98 5.01 13.72
N GLY A 217 4.58 6.13 14.15
CA GLY A 217 5.98 6.46 13.86
C GLY A 217 6.20 7.17 12.51
N GLU A 218 5.16 7.36 11.71
CA GLU A 218 5.27 8.05 10.43
C GLU A 218 4.95 9.55 10.57
N LYS A 219 5.73 10.41 9.89
CA LYS A 219 5.43 11.86 9.82
C LYS A 219 4.05 12.12 9.24
N GLY A 220 3.64 11.36 8.23
CA GLY A 220 2.38 11.56 7.52
C GLY A 220 2.30 12.87 6.73
N GLY A 221 1.45 12.89 5.70
CA GLY A 221 1.28 14.05 4.82
C GLY A 221 2.50 14.30 3.92
N ASN A 222 2.44 15.39 3.15
CA ASN A 222 3.47 15.78 2.17
C ASN A 222 4.35 16.93 2.71
N ARG A 223 5.25 17.49 1.89
CA ARG A 223 6.14 18.61 2.28
C ARG A 223 5.41 19.80 2.94
N PHE A 224 4.13 20.01 2.58
CA PHE A 224 3.30 21.11 3.06
C PHE A 224 2.59 20.84 4.40
N SER A 225 2.42 19.57 4.78
CA SER A 225 1.91 19.20 6.13
C SER A 225 2.78 19.81 7.24
N SER A 226 4.06 20.03 6.94
CA SER A 226 5.03 20.63 7.86
C SER A 226 4.88 22.14 8.05
N THR A 227 4.08 22.82 7.20
CA THR A 227 3.92 24.29 7.24
C THR A 227 2.50 24.73 7.63
N PHE A 228 1.49 23.87 7.43
CA PHE A 228 0.07 24.17 7.64
C PHE A 228 -0.25 24.83 8.98
N PHE A 229 0.21 24.24 10.10
CA PHE A 229 -0.02 24.76 11.45
C PHE A 229 0.40 26.23 11.59
N TYR A 230 1.55 26.59 11.02
CA TYR A 230 2.14 27.91 11.17
C TYR A 230 1.37 29.01 10.43
N VAL A 231 0.67 28.65 9.36
CA VAL A 231 -0.17 29.58 8.60
C VAL A 231 -1.57 29.66 9.22
N TYR A 232 -2.13 28.52 9.63
CA TYR A 232 -3.46 28.45 10.22
C TYR A 232 -3.54 29.22 11.55
N TYR A 233 -2.54 29.08 12.42
CA TYR A 233 -2.54 29.69 13.75
C TYR A 233 -2.76 31.23 13.75
N PRO A 234 -1.95 32.05 13.07
CA PRO A 234 -2.20 33.49 13.02
C PRO A 234 -3.51 33.83 12.29
N SER A 235 -3.85 33.08 11.25
CA SER A 235 -5.00 33.39 10.41
C SER A 235 -6.33 33.20 11.13
N HIS A 236 -6.51 32.12 11.90
CA HIS A 236 -7.78 31.87 12.60
C HIS A 236 -7.98 32.85 13.75
N LEU A 237 -6.92 33.27 14.43
CA LEU A 237 -7.00 34.32 15.45
C LEU A 237 -7.41 35.66 14.85
N LEU A 238 -6.93 36.01 13.65
CA LEU A 238 -7.34 37.22 12.96
C LEU A 238 -8.84 37.19 12.63
N VAL A 239 -9.32 36.07 12.08
CA VAL A 239 -10.74 35.87 11.76
C VAL A 239 -11.60 35.94 13.03
N LEU A 240 -11.18 35.26 14.09
CA LEU A 240 -11.85 35.30 15.38
C LEU A 240 -11.87 36.72 15.97
N SER A 241 -10.80 37.49 15.83
CA SER A 241 -10.72 38.88 16.33
C SER A 241 -11.71 39.79 15.60
N ILE A 242 -11.76 39.69 14.27
CA ILE A 242 -12.68 40.47 13.45
C ILE A 242 -14.12 40.11 13.81
N ALA A 243 -14.43 38.81 13.87
CA ALA A 243 -15.74 38.35 14.28
C ALA A 243 -16.08 38.82 15.71
N PHE A 244 -15.14 38.75 16.64
CA PHE A 244 -15.33 39.16 18.03
C PHE A 244 -15.65 40.65 18.19
N SER A 245 -14.97 41.51 17.43
CA SER A 245 -15.19 42.96 17.45
C SER A 245 -16.60 43.38 16.98
N THR A 246 -17.39 42.46 16.42
CA THR A 246 -18.75 42.70 15.92
C THR A 246 -19.86 42.06 16.76
N MET A 247 -19.56 41.49 17.94
CA MET A 247 -20.46 40.60 18.70
C MET A 247 -21.42 41.31 19.69
N THR A 248 -22.67 40.81 19.79
CA THR A 248 -23.61 41.11 20.92
C THR A 248 -24.43 39.92 21.47
N ASP A 249 -24.50 38.72 20.84
CA ASP A 249 -25.34 37.58 21.33
C ASP A 249 -24.97 36.18 20.72
N ILE A 250 -25.70 35.08 21.01
CA ILE A 250 -25.53 33.66 20.53
C ILE A 250 -25.27 33.53 19.03
N ARG A 251 -25.81 34.45 18.21
CA ARG A 251 -25.52 34.63 16.78
C ARG A 251 -24.01 34.62 16.48
N SER A 252 -23.24 35.13 17.43
CA SER A 252 -21.79 35.25 17.35
C SER A 252 -21.08 33.90 17.37
N ILE A 253 -21.62 32.87 18.03
CA ILE A 253 -21.05 31.51 18.03
C ILE A 253 -21.15 30.91 16.62
N PHE A 254 -22.31 31.03 15.98
CA PHE A 254 -22.51 30.57 14.61
C PHE A 254 -21.63 31.34 13.64
N ILE A 255 -21.61 32.68 13.71
CA ILE A 255 -20.71 33.53 12.91
C ILE A 255 -19.25 33.09 13.07
N ILE A 256 -18.80 32.83 14.29
CA ILE A 256 -17.41 32.45 14.56
C ILE A 256 -17.08 31.05 14.03
N VAL A 257 -17.95 30.07 14.25
CA VAL A 257 -17.75 28.71 13.72
C VAL A 257 -17.75 28.73 12.20
N GLN A 258 -18.62 29.52 11.58
CA GLN A 258 -18.71 29.67 10.13
C GLN A 258 -17.48 30.40 9.56
N GLY A 259 -17.07 31.53 10.14
CA GLY A 259 -15.89 32.28 9.72
C GLY A 259 -14.59 31.49 9.87
N THR A 260 -14.41 30.77 10.98
CA THR A 260 -13.24 29.89 11.16
C THR A 260 -13.26 28.72 10.17
N SER A 261 -14.44 28.19 9.84
CA SER A 261 -14.60 27.14 8.83
C SER A 261 -14.32 27.64 7.42
N MET A 262 -14.77 28.86 7.06
CA MET A 262 -14.42 29.52 5.79
C MET A 262 -12.91 29.67 5.62
N LEU A 263 -12.21 30.09 6.69
CA LEU A 263 -10.77 30.16 6.69
C LEU A 263 -10.12 28.78 6.53
N LEU A 264 -10.60 27.77 7.24
CA LEU A 264 -10.12 26.40 7.10
C LEU A 264 -10.24 25.93 5.65
N ILE A 265 -11.40 26.14 5.02
CA ILE A 265 -11.65 25.79 3.61
C ILE A 265 -10.74 26.61 2.69
N ALA A 266 -10.56 27.91 2.92
CA ALA A 266 -9.65 28.75 2.13
C ALA A 266 -8.20 28.29 2.21
N VAL A 267 -7.74 27.86 3.40
CA VAL A 267 -6.40 27.28 3.56
C VAL A 267 -6.32 25.93 2.84
N LEU A 268 -7.33 25.07 2.94
CA LEU A 268 -7.39 23.80 2.20
C LEU A 268 -7.39 24.02 0.68
N LEU A 269 -8.09 25.05 0.20
CA LEU A 269 -8.12 25.46 -1.20
C LEU A 269 -6.76 25.96 -1.67
N ALA A 270 -6.12 26.87 -0.93
CA ALA A 270 -4.78 27.34 -1.22
C ALA A 270 -3.77 26.18 -1.23
N MET A 271 -3.92 25.22 -0.31
CA MET A 271 -3.11 24.00 -0.31
C MET A 271 -3.33 23.14 -1.56
N ALA A 272 -4.59 22.94 -1.97
CA ALA A 272 -4.92 22.17 -3.17
C ALA A 272 -4.39 22.86 -4.44
N ALA A 273 -4.50 24.19 -4.52
CA ALA A 273 -4.01 25.02 -5.62
C ALA A 273 -2.48 24.99 -5.75
N VAL A 274 -1.74 25.09 -4.63
CA VAL A 274 -0.26 24.98 -4.64
C VAL A 274 0.20 23.58 -5.05
N GLN A 275 -0.60 22.55 -4.80
CA GLN A 275 -0.33 21.18 -5.21
C GLN A 275 -0.73 20.88 -6.67
N SER A 276 -1.43 21.79 -7.36
CA SER A 276 -2.12 21.57 -8.65
C SER A 276 -1.24 21.41 -9.89
N LYS A 277 0.03 21.03 -9.76
CA LYS A 277 0.91 20.78 -10.93
C LYS A 277 0.42 19.64 -11.86
N ARG A 278 -0.72 18.99 -11.61
CA ARG A 278 -1.35 17.95 -12.44
C ARG A 278 -2.89 18.02 -12.38
N SER A 279 -3.52 17.60 -13.47
CA SER A 279 -4.98 17.64 -13.73
C SER A 279 -5.87 16.98 -12.67
N SER A 280 -5.35 16.05 -11.87
CA SER A 280 -6.12 15.30 -10.86
C SER A 280 -6.60 16.13 -9.66
N ASN A 281 -6.13 17.37 -9.49
CA ASN A 281 -6.55 18.22 -8.37
C ASN A 281 -7.75 19.12 -8.70
N ALA A 282 -8.21 19.13 -9.95
CA ALA A 282 -9.25 20.05 -10.41
C ALA A 282 -10.60 19.81 -9.71
N SER A 283 -11.02 18.55 -9.55
CA SER A 283 -12.28 18.19 -8.88
C SER A 283 -12.29 18.56 -7.38
N VAL A 284 -11.16 18.39 -6.69
CA VAL A 284 -11.00 18.85 -5.29
C VAL A 284 -11.07 20.36 -5.20
N ILE A 285 -10.33 21.06 -6.06
CA ILE A 285 -10.33 22.53 -6.08
C ILE A 285 -11.74 23.06 -6.35
N ALA A 286 -12.45 22.50 -7.33
CA ALA A 286 -13.81 22.90 -7.66
C ALA A 286 -14.78 22.64 -6.49
N THR A 287 -14.69 21.47 -5.84
CA THR A 287 -15.49 21.14 -4.64
C THR A 287 -15.21 22.10 -3.50
N LEU A 288 -13.95 22.47 -3.27
CA LEU A 288 -13.55 23.43 -2.24
C LEU A 288 -14.00 24.86 -2.55
N ILE A 289 -13.99 25.27 -3.82
CA ILE A 289 -14.48 26.60 -4.24
C ILE A 289 -15.97 26.72 -3.98
N PHE A 290 -16.77 25.76 -4.45
CA PHE A 290 -18.22 25.81 -4.24
C PHE A 290 -18.60 25.59 -2.77
N GLY A 291 -17.86 24.77 -2.05
CA GLY A 291 -17.99 24.66 -0.59
C GLY A 291 -17.69 25.97 0.13
N LEU A 292 -16.65 26.71 -0.29
CA LEU A 292 -16.36 28.04 0.26
C LEU A 292 -17.45 29.05 -0.09
N LEU A 293 -17.94 29.04 -1.34
CA LEU A 293 -19.00 29.93 -1.79
C LEU A 293 -20.31 29.70 -1.02
N PHE A 294 -20.63 28.43 -0.73
CA PHE A 294 -21.78 28.05 0.09
C PHE A 294 -21.64 28.66 1.49
N MET A 295 -20.47 28.52 2.09
CA MET A 295 -20.18 29.08 3.41
C MET A 295 -20.22 30.61 3.42
N VAL A 296 -19.78 31.28 2.35
CA VAL A 296 -19.93 32.74 2.20
C VAL A 296 -21.42 33.13 2.15
N GLY A 297 -22.23 32.39 1.39
CA GLY A 297 -23.68 32.58 1.32
C GLY A 297 -24.31 32.42 2.70
N PHE A 298 -24.15 31.26 3.31
CA PHE A 298 -24.72 30.96 4.62
C PHE A 298 -24.26 31.94 5.73
N PHE A 299 -22.99 32.36 5.70
CA PHE A 299 -22.48 33.38 6.62
C PHE A 299 -23.16 34.74 6.40
N GLY A 300 -23.38 35.12 5.14
CA GLY A 300 -24.12 36.33 4.80
C GLY A 300 -25.58 36.27 5.22
N GLU A 301 -26.24 35.10 5.13
CA GLU A 301 -27.61 34.89 5.61
C GLU A 301 -27.69 35.19 7.11
N ILE A 302 -26.76 34.63 7.90
CA ILE A 302 -26.76 34.79 9.35
C ILE A 302 -26.42 36.22 9.79
N ILE A 303 -25.62 36.99 9.05
CA ILE A 303 -25.14 38.32 9.47
C ILE A 303 -26.06 39.46 9.04
N ASN A 304 -26.85 39.26 8.01
CA ASN A 304 -27.71 40.30 7.48
C ASN A 304 -29.06 40.36 8.23
N PRO A 305 -29.51 41.54 8.68
CA PRO A 305 -30.77 41.66 9.44
C PRO A 305 -32.01 41.90 8.57
N THR A 306 -31.86 42.17 7.27
CA THR A 306 -32.98 42.60 6.42
C THR A 306 -33.44 41.53 5.46
N TYR A 307 -34.75 41.49 5.23
CA TYR A 307 -35.40 40.61 4.26
C TYR A 307 -34.71 40.64 2.88
N GLU A 308 -34.50 41.83 2.32
CA GLU A 308 -33.92 41.98 0.98
C GLU A 308 -32.46 41.49 0.90
N THR A 309 -31.64 41.76 1.91
CA THR A 309 -30.25 41.27 1.89
C THR A 309 -30.16 39.77 2.11
N ILE A 310 -31.01 39.17 2.95
CA ILE A 310 -31.09 37.72 3.14
C ILE A 310 -31.46 37.03 1.84
N LYS A 311 -32.49 37.52 1.12
CA LYS A 311 -32.88 36.95 -0.17
C LYS A 311 -31.74 36.92 -1.19
N GLU A 312 -31.03 38.04 -1.34
CA GLU A 312 -29.92 38.14 -2.31
C GLU A 312 -28.79 37.16 -1.96
N VAL A 313 -28.51 36.98 -0.68
CA VAL A 313 -27.49 36.04 -0.22
C VAL A 313 -27.93 34.58 -0.40
N VAL A 314 -29.21 34.27 -0.16
CA VAL A 314 -29.78 32.93 -0.42
C VAL A 314 -29.62 32.54 -1.90
N LYS A 315 -29.71 33.49 -2.84
CA LYS A 315 -29.42 33.23 -4.26
C LYS A 315 -27.99 32.74 -4.49
N ILE A 316 -27.02 33.32 -3.79
CA ILE A 316 -25.60 32.91 -3.86
C ILE A 316 -25.43 31.51 -3.27
N GLU A 317 -26.08 31.23 -2.14
CA GLU A 317 -26.03 29.94 -1.47
C GLU A 317 -26.52 28.79 -2.37
N TYR A 318 -27.66 28.96 -3.04
CA TYR A 318 -28.18 27.92 -3.93
C TYR A 318 -27.34 27.74 -5.21
N VAL A 319 -26.73 28.80 -5.74
CA VAL A 319 -25.73 28.66 -6.82
C VAL A 319 -24.54 27.85 -6.33
N ALA A 320 -24.10 28.08 -5.10
CA ALA A 320 -23.02 27.34 -4.50
C ALA A 320 -23.36 25.86 -4.27
N ASP A 321 -24.55 25.57 -3.76
CA ASP A 321 -25.06 24.21 -3.55
C ASP A 321 -25.16 23.41 -4.86
N CYS A 322 -25.68 24.04 -5.91
CA CYS A 322 -25.75 23.42 -7.24
C CYS A 322 -24.35 23.07 -7.78
N GLY A 323 -23.40 24.00 -7.67
CA GLY A 323 -22.03 23.77 -8.07
C GLY A 323 -21.32 22.73 -7.20
N PHE A 324 -21.59 22.74 -5.89
CA PHE A 324 -21.02 21.80 -4.93
C PHE A 324 -21.50 20.37 -5.22
N LEU A 325 -22.78 20.15 -5.51
CA LEU A 325 -23.33 18.83 -5.85
C LEU A 325 -22.60 18.22 -7.05
N ILE A 326 -22.53 18.95 -8.17
CA ILE A 326 -21.89 18.47 -9.41
C ILE A 326 -20.40 18.24 -9.20
N CYS A 327 -19.72 19.17 -8.53
CA CYS A 327 -18.28 19.07 -8.29
C CYS A 327 -17.95 17.96 -7.29
N PHE A 328 -18.80 17.72 -6.29
CA PHE A 328 -18.68 16.60 -5.36
C PHE A 328 -18.88 15.27 -6.08
N THR A 329 -19.86 15.16 -6.97
CA THR A 329 -20.05 13.98 -7.84
C THR A 329 -18.80 13.72 -8.70
N TRP A 330 -18.23 14.77 -9.31
CA TRP A 330 -16.97 14.68 -10.04
C TRP A 330 -15.79 14.27 -9.15
N PHE A 331 -15.68 14.84 -7.95
CA PHE A 331 -14.65 14.45 -6.99
C PHE A 331 -14.77 12.98 -6.58
N VAL A 332 -15.97 12.49 -6.27
CA VAL A 332 -16.19 11.07 -5.92
C VAL A 332 -15.77 10.18 -7.08
N ALA A 333 -16.14 10.54 -8.32
CA ALA A 333 -15.74 9.82 -9.53
C ALA A 333 -14.21 9.72 -9.66
N ASP A 334 -13.50 10.85 -9.55
CA ASP A 334 -12.04 10.91 -9.65
C ASP A 334 -11.34 10.18 -8.48
N PHE A 335 -11.82 10.36 -7.26
CA PHE A 335 -11.20 9.84 -6.04
C PHE A 335 -11.36 8.32 -5.93
N LEU A 336 -12.52 7.80 -6.30
CA LEU A 336 -12.79 6.37 -6.37
C LEU A 336 -12.39 5.73 -7.72
N ARG A 337 -12.00 6.54 -8.71
CA ARG A 337 -11.69 6.11 -10.09
C ARG A 337 -12.84 5.33 -10.73
N MET A 338 -14.07 5.75 -10.43
CA MET A 338 -15.28 5.15 -10.97
C MET A 338 -15.81 5.97 -12.14
N LYS A 339 -16.38 5.30 -13.15
CA LYS A 339 -17.09 5.97 -14.23
C LYS A 339 -18.50 6.29 -13.77
N VAL A 340 -18.81 7.57 -13.66
CA VAL A 340 -20.18 8.06 -13.45
C VAL A 340 -20.82 8.26 -14.84
N PRO A 341 -21.99 7.65 -15.12
CA PRO A 341 -22.68 7.86 -16.39
C PRO A 341 -22.95 9.34 -16.67
N VAL A 342 -22.74 9.78 -17.91
CA VAL A 342 -22.99 11.17 -18.33
C VAL A 342 -24.44 11.60 -18.06
N THR A 343 -25.37 10.65 -18.08
CA THR A 343 -26.78 10.87 -17.74
C THR A 343 -26.98 11.44 -16.32
N ILE A 344 -26.15 11.04 -15.35
CA ILE A 344 -26.22 11.58 -13.98
C ILE A 344 -25.84 13.07 -13.98
N TYR A 345 -24.75 13.44 -14.65
CA TYR A 345 -24.36 14.85 -14.78
C TYR A 345 -25.39 15.68 -15.54
N ILE A 346 -26.06 15.12 -16.55
CA ILE A 346 -27.16 15.80 -17.26
C ILE A 346 -28.33 16.03 -16.30
N ILE A 347 -28.72 15.04 -15.50
CA ILE A 347 -29.80 15.17 -14.52
C ILE A 347 -29.44 16.23 -13.47
N GLU A 348 -28.27 16.14 -12.85
CA GLU A 348 -27.79 17.12 -11.88
C GLU A 348 -27.73 18.53 -12.47
N GLY A 349 -27.24 18.68 -13.71
CA GLY A 349 -27.19 19.96 -14.41
C GLY A 349 -28.57 20.53 -14.72
N CYS A 350 -29.52 19.69 -15.17
CA CYS A 350 -30.89 20.12 -15.45
C CYS A 350 -31.62 20.53 -14.16
N VAL A 351 -31.54 19.72 -13.11
CA VAL A 351 -32.14 20.04 -11.81
C VAL A 351 -31.50 21.31 -11.24
N SER A 352 -30.17 21.46 -11.31
CA SER A 352 -29.48 22.67 -10.87
C SER A 352 -29.91 23.92 -11.63
N ALA A 353 -30.07 23.83 -12.95
CA ALA A 353 -30.57 24.95 -13.76
C ALA A 353 -32.00 25.35 -13.37
N LEU A 354 -32.88 24.36 -13.11
CA LEU A 354 -34.22 24.60 -12.62
C LEU A 354 -34.23 25.20 -11.21
N THR A 355 -33.37 24.73 -10.31
CA THR A 355 -33.17 25.29 -8.96
C THR A 355 -32.76 26.75 -9.06
N ILE A 356 -31.71 27.07 -9.82
CA ILE A 356 -31.23 28.45 -10.00
C ILE A 356 -32.34 29.32 -10.61
N PHE A 357 -33.03 28.84 -11.64
CA PHE A 357 -34.17 29.55 -12.22
C PHE A 357 -35.26 29.82 -11.17
N GLY A 358 -35.66 28.81 -10.41
CA GLY A 358 -36.68 28.92 -9.38
C GLY A 358 -36.28 29.90 -8.27
N VAL A 359 -35.04 29.84 -7.82
CA VAL A 359 -34.49 30.74 -6.79
C VAL A 359 -34.46 32.18 -7.29
N TYR A 360 -33.97 32.43 -8.51
CA TYR A 360 -33.89 33.80 -9.05
C TYR A 360 -35.26 34.37 -9.45
N THR A 361 -36.27 33.52 -9.64
CA THR A 361 -37.64 33.93 -9.97
C THR A 361 -38.61 33.81 -8.80
N MET A 362 -38.12 33.54 -7.57
CA MET A 362 -38.95 33.30 -6.38
C MET A 362 -39.88 34.46 -6.00
N GLU A 363 -39.61 35.67 -6.50
CA GLU A 363 -40.47 36.86 -6.30
C GLU A 363 -41.65 36.91 -7.28
N SER A 364 -41.51 36.25 -8.43
CA SER A 364 -42.48 36.28 -9.53
C SER A 364 -43.36 35.03 -9.58
N ASN A 365 -42.96 33.94 -8.92
CA ASN A 365 -43.70 32.68 -8.91
C ASN A 365 -43.39 31.86 -7.66
N THR A 366 -44.27 30.89 -7.38
CA THR A 366 -44.19 30.02 -6.20
C THR A 366 -43.51 28.67 -6.48
N LEU A 367 -42.70 28.57 -7.55
CA LEU A 367 -42.13 27.29 -7.97
C LEU A 367 -41.07 26.80 -6.99
N PHE A 368 -40.26 27.71 -6.45
CA PHE A 368 -39.18 27.37 -5.52
C PHE A 368 -39.60 27.48 -4.05
N TYR A 369 -40.18 28.61 -3.66
CA TYR A 369 -40.81 28.80 -2.35
C TYR A 369 -42.27 29.21 -2.55
N LYS A 370 -43.17 28.63 -1.75
CA LYS A 370 -44.57 29.08 -1.69
C LYS A 370 -44.70 30.35 -0.87
N SER A 371 -43.94 30.43 0.21
CA SER A 371 -43.74 31.63 1.01
C SER A 371 -42.28 31.69 1.45
N PHE A 372 -41.76 32.90 1.53
CA PHE A 372 -40.43 33.20 2.05
C PHE A 372 -40.58 34.39 2.99
N GLU A 373 -40.53 34.11 4.28
CA GLU A 373 -40.63 35.10 5.34
C GLU A 373 -39.32 35.12 6.14
N VAL A 374 -38.98 36.28 6.71
CA VAL A 374 -37.90 36.34 7.70
C VAL A 374 -38.57 36.50 9.05
N GLY A 375 -38.52 35.45 9.85
CA GLY A 375 -39.04 35.42 11.22
C GLY A 375 -37.91 35.42 12.25
N GLY A 376 -38.29 35.31 13.53
CA GLY A 376 -37.36 35.43 14.67
C GLY A 376 -37.29 36.86 15.22
N ASP A 377 -36.70 37.02 16.42
CA ASP A 377 -36.51 38.34 17.04
C ASP A 377 -35.55 39.21 16.18
N LEU A 378 -35.55 40.54 16.35
CA LEU A 378 -34.63 41.47 15.65
C LEU A 378 -33.13 41.10 15.77
N ALA A 379 -32.78 40.25 16.73
CA ALA A 379 -31.45 39.69 16.93
C ALA A 379 -31.14 38.42 16.10
N TYR A 380 -32.17 37.73 15.57
CA TYR A 380 -32.11 36.39 14.95
C TYR A 380 -33.06 36.25 13.75
N PRO A 381 -32.77 36.89 12.61
CA PRO A 381 -33.54 36.67 11.40
C PRO A 381 -33.32 35.23 10.89
N VAL A 382 -34.39 34.47 10.75
CA VAL A 382 -34.40 33.11 10.18
C VAL A 382 -35.32 33.11 8.99
N ALA A 383 -34.86 32.57 7.86
CA ALA A 383 -35.72 32.32 6.72
C ALA A 383 -36.74 31.23 7.07
N ILE A 384 -38.00 31.63 7.25
CA ILE A 384 -39.15 30.73 7.37
C ILE A 384 -39.66 30.49 5.95
N ILE A 385 -39.50 29.25 5.49
CA ILE A 385 -39.79 28.86 4.12
C ILE A 385 -40.89 27.82 4.05
N GLU A 386 -41.86 28.04 3.16
CA GLU A 386 -42.72 26.95 2.69
C GLU A 386 -42.15 26.41 1.36
N PRO A 387 -41.80 25.12 1.29
CA PRO A 387 -41.14 24.56 0.13
C PRO A 387 -42.08 24.51 -1.10
N GLY A 388 -41.62 25.04 -2.21
CA GLY A 388 -42.21 24.87 -3.53
C GLY A 388 -41.79 23.55 -4.19
N ILE A 389 -42.33 23.28 -5.38
CA ILE A 389 -42.08 22.00 -6.07
C ILE A 389 -40.62 21.83 -6.48
N LEU A 390 -39.95 22.90 -6.93
CA LEU A 390 -38.55 22.86 -7.37
C LEU A 390 -37.61 22.64 -6.18
N TYR A 391 -37.92 23.19 -5.00
CA TYR A 391 -37.18 22.92 -3.76
C TYR A 391 -37.21 21.43 -3.42
N ILE A 392 -38.40 20.81 -3.46
CA ILE A 392 -38.58 19.38 -3.17
C ILE A 392 -37.80 18.52 -4.17
N VAL A 393 -37.91 18.84 -5.48
CA VAL A 393 -37.19 18.12 -6.54
C VAL A 393 -35.67 18.21 -6.34
N PHE A 394 -35.15 19.38 -5.97
CA PHE A 394 -33.73 19.57 -5.71
C PHE A 394 -33.22 18.68 -4.57
N TYR A 395 -33.88 18.70 -3.41
CA TYR A 395 -33.47 17.88 -2.27
C TYR A 395 -33.65 16.37 -2.53
N ILE A 396 -34.68 15.96 -3.27
CA ILE A 396 -34.82 14.57 -3.72
C ILE A 396 -33.63 14.17 -4.60
N CYS A 397 -33.21 15.04 -5.53
CA CYS A 397 -32.05 14.79 -6.37
C CYS A 397 -30.77 14.59 -5.53
N ILE A 398 -30.51 15.46 -4.55
CA ILE A 398 -29.37 15.34 -3.63
C ILE A 398 -29.40 13.98 -2.90
N VAL A 399 -30.55 13.60 -2.33
CA VAL A 399 -30.72 12.33 -1.62
C VAL A 399 -30.47 11.14 -2.56
N LEU A 400 -31.03 11.16 -3.78
CA LEU A 400 -30.85 10.07 -4.75
C LEU A 400 -29.39 9.92 -5.21
N VAL A 401 -28.69 11.02 -5.48
CA VAL A 401 -27.27 11.01 -5.87
C VAL A 401 -26.43 10.38 -4.76
N PHE A 402 -26.62 10.82 -3.52
CA PHE A 402 -25.90 10.30 -2.36
C PHE A 402 -26.24 8.83 -2.04
N ALA A 403 -27.51 8.42 -2.16
CA ALA A 403 -27.91 7.03 -2.06
C ALA A 403 -27.27 6.16 -3.16
N GLY A 404 -27.22 6.69 -4.38
CA GLY A 404 -26.53 6.06 -5.52
C GLY A 404 -25.07 5.77 -5.23
N PHE A 405 -24.35 6.71 -4.59
CA PHE A 405 -22.96 6.48 -4.18
C PHE A 405 -22.81 5.38 -3.13
N LEU A 406 -23.69 5.34 -2.11
CA LEU A 406 -23.67 4.29 -1.09
C LEU A 406 -23.93 2.90 -1.70
N ILE A 407 -24.90 2.80 -2.62
CA ILE A 407 -25.23 1.57 -3.32
C ILE A 407 -24.07 1.13 -4.22
N ALA A 408 -23.52 2.04 -5.02
CA ALA A 408 -22.36 1.76 -5.88
C ALA A 408 -21.16 1.29 -5.04
N ASN A 409 -20.89 1.94 -3.90
CA ASN A 409 -19.84 1.51 -2.98
C ASN A 409 -20.11 0.13 -2.37
N TYR A 410 -21.35 -0.18 -2.01
CA TYR A 410 -21.72 -1.49 -1.49
C TYR A 410 -21.50 -2.59 -2.53
N ILE A 411 -21.97 -2.40 -3.76
CA ILE A 411 -21.81 -3.36 -4.86
C ILE A 411 -20.34 -3.59 -5.18
N SER A 412 -19.55 -2.53 -5.30
CA SER A 412 -18.13 -2.62 -5.64
C SER A 412 -17.23 -3.06 -4.47
N SER A 413 -17.73 -3.18 -3.24
CA SER A 413 -16.88 -3.47 -2.06
C SER A 413 -16.33 -4.90 -2.00
N ARG A 414 -16.87 -5.84 -2.79
CA ARG A 414 -16.59 -7.28 -2.67
C ARG A 414 -15.21 -7.72 -3.21
N GLU A 415 -14.54 -6.89 -4.02
CA GLU A 415 -13.26 -7.24 -4.67
C GLU A 415 -12.26 -6.06 -4.71
N THR A 416 -12.10 -5.34 -3.61
CA THR A 416 -11.26 -4.12 -3.60
C THR A 416 -9.98 -4.26 -2.79
N SER A 417 -8.90 -3.62 -3.28
CA SER A 417 -7.64 -3.51 -2.53
C SER A 417 -7.85 -2.77 -1.20
N TYR A 418 -7.00 -3.01 -0.20
CA TYR A 418 -7.09 -2.33 1.11
C TYR A 418 -7.17 -0.80 0.98
N ILE A 419 -6.38 -0.21 0.08
CA ILE A 419 -6.35 1.25 -0.13
C ILE A 419 -7.67 1.74 -0.75
N GLU A 420 -8.22 0.99 -1.69
CA GLU A 420 -9.49 1.34 -2.33
C GLU A 420 -10.66 1.23 -1.36
N HIS A 421 -10.65 0.21 -0.49
CA HIS A 421 -11.60 0.11 0.61
C HIS A 421 -11.51 1.34 1.54
N GLN A 422 -10.30 1.79 1.89
CA GLN A 422 -10.12 2.99 2.72
C GLN A 422 -10.64 4.26 2.04
N ARG A 423 -10.44 4.42 0.72
CA ARG A 423 -10.99 5.53 -0.05
C ARG A 423 -12.52 5.52 -0.05
N ARG A 424 -13.14 4.35 -0.23
CA ARG A 424 -14.61 4.19 -0.19
C ARG A 424 -15.18 4.53 1.18
N MET A 425 -14.51 4.12 2.26
CA MET A 425 -14.91 4.49 3.63
C MET A 425 -14.90 6.00 3.85
N ILE A 426 -13.91 6.72 3.33
CA ILE A 426 -13.87 8.20 3.40
C ILE A 426 -15.08 8.82 2.72
N ILE A 427 -15.42 8.35 1.51
CA ILE A 427 -16.59 8.86 0.79
C ILE A 427 -17.88 8.56 1.58
N ASN A 428 -18.01 7.36 2.15
CA ASN A 428 -19.17 7.02 2.98
C ASN A 428 -19.28 7.95 4.21
N TYR A 429 -18.17 8.29 4.87
CA TYR A 429 -18.20 9.24 5.98
C TYR A 429 -18.55 10.66 5.54
N ALA A 430 -18.07 11.12 4.37
CA ALA A 430 -18.41 12.43 3.84
C ALA A 430 -19.90 12.52 3.45
N VAL A 431 -20.42 11.49 2.76
CA VAL A 431 -21.85 11.39 2.40
C VAL A 431 -22.72 11.30 3.66
N PHE A 432 -22.31 10.52 4.66
CA PHE A 432 -23.01 10.44 5.94
C PHE A 432 -23.08 11.81 6.64
N ALA A 433 -21.98 12.57 6.64
CA ALA A 433 -21.98 13.91 7.22
C ALA A 433 -22.97 14.84 6.52
N LEU A 434 -23.05 14.81 5.18
CA LEU A 434 -24.03 15.60 4.42
C LEU A 434 -25.47 15.18 4.75
N TRP A 435 -25.75 13.87 4.75
CA TRP A 435 -27.08 13.33 5.05
C TRP A 435 -27.55 13.60 6.47
N PHE A 436 -26.66 13.45 7.45
CA PHE A 436 -27.01 13.60 8.86
C PHE A 436 -27.62 14.96 9.13
N PHE A 437 -26.98 16.04 8.67
CA PHE A 437 -27.47 17.40 8.91
C PHE A 437 -28.71 17.76 8.07
N ILE A 438 -28.83 17.24 6.85
CA ILE A 438 -30.08 17.35 6.07
C ILE A 438 -31.24 16.66 6.82
N ALA A 439 -31.02 15.47 7.38
CA ALA A 439 -32.02 14.76 8.16
C ALA A 439 -32.42 15.52 9.43
N LEU A 440 -31.47 16.12 10.14
CA LEU A 440 -31.77 16.97 11.31
C LEU A 440 -32.65 18.18 10.94
N LYS A 441 -32.41 18.80 9.77
CA LYS A 441 -33.24 19.89 9.25
C LYS A 441 -34.67 19.42 8.98
N VAL A 442 -34.84 18.25 8.34
CA VAL A 442 -36.16 17.68 8.05
C VAL A 442 -36.94 17.31 9.32
N VAL A 443 -36.26 16.85 10.38
CA VAL A 443 -36.89 16.53 11.67
C VAL A 443 -37.22 17.80 12.48
N GLY A 444 -36.67 18.96 12.11
CA GLY A 444 -36.95 20.23 12.79
C GLY A 444 -36.29 20.35 14.17
N ILE A 445 -35.15 19.69 14.38
CA ILE A 445 -34.43 19.68 15.68
C ILE A 445 -33.89 21.07 16.05
N SER A 446 -33.63 21.91 15.05
CA SER A 446 -33.10 23.25 15.22
C SER A 446 -33.87 24.22 14.30
N PRO A 447 -34.18 25.44 14.78
CA PRO A 447 -34.70 26.49 13.91
C PRO A 447 -33.63 27.04 12.95
N TYR A 448 -32.34 26.80 13.24
CA TYR A 448 -31.23 27.17 12.38
C TYR A 448 -30.92 26.07 11.37
N ASP A 449 -30.55 26.46 10.15
CA ASP A 449 -30.05 25.52 9.16
C ASP A 449 -28.70 24.94 9.60
N LEU A 450 -28.64 23.61 9.71
CA LEU A 450 -27.46 22.89 10.12
C LEU A 450 -26.68 22.29 8.93
N ILE A 451 -27.17 22.45 7.70
CA ILE A 451 -26.55 21.88 6.48
C ILE A 451 -25.10 22.34 6.34
N ALA A 452 -24.80 23.58 6.70
CA ALA A 452 -23.45 24.11 6.67
C ALA A 452 -22.43 23.27 7.47
N PHE A 453 -22.82 22.72 8.62
CA PHE A 453 -21.95 21.82 9.39
C PHE A 453 -21.68 20.51 8.64
N GLY A 454 -22.65 20.01 7.88
CA GLY A 454 -22.49 18.85 7.01
C GLY A 454 -21.50 19.10 5.89
N VAL A 455 -21.60 20.26 5.22
CA VAL A 455 -20.68 20.68 4.16
C VAL A 455 -19.24 20.81 4.71
N ILE A 456 -19.06 21.46 5.86
CA ILE A 456 -17.74 21.58 6.53
C ILE A 456 -17.16 20.20 6.85
N ALA A 457 -17.96 19.33 7.47
CA ALA A 457 -17.52 18.00 7.86
C ALA A 457 -17.13 17.17 6.63
N ALA A 458 -17.94 17.20 5.57
CA ALA A 458 -17.64 16.52 4.33
C ALA A 458 -16.35 17.03 3.67
N ILE A 459 -16.16 18.35 3.60
CA ILE A 459 -14.94 18.97 3.07
C ILE A 459 -13.71 18.56 3.88
N CYS A 460 -13.79 18.54 5.21
CA CYS A 460 -12.70 18.09 6.08
C CYS A 460 -12.35 16.62 5.82
N ILE A 461 -13.35 15.75 5.72
CA ILE A 461 -13.19 14.32 5.47
C ILE A 461 -12.57 14.07 4.09
N VAL A 462 -13.09 14.75 3.06
CA VAL A 462 -12.59 14.68 1.68
C VAL A 462 -11.15 15.20 1.57
N SER A 463 -10.86 16.33 2.22
CA SER A 463 -9.52 16.90 2.24
C SER A 463 -8.53 16.00 2.95
N TYR A 464 -8.91 15.41 4.09
CA TYR A 464 -8.13 14.38 4.76
C TYR A 464 -7.87 13.18 3.85
N GLY A 465 -8.91 12.67 3.19
CA GLY A 465 -8.79 11.55 2.27
C GLY A 465 -7.86 11.83 1.10
N THR A 466 -7.97 13.01 0.52
CA THR A 466 -7.10 13.48 -0.55
C THR A 466 -5.65 13.62 -0.07
N LEU A 467 -5.41 14.19 1.11
CA LEU A 467 -4.06 14.36 1.65
C LEU A 467 -3.41 13.02 2.05
N LYS A 468 -4.19 12.06 2.55
CA LYS A 468 -3.70 10.77 3.05
C LYS A 468 -3.55 9.73 1.95
N TYR A 469 -4.54 9.61 1.07
CA TYR A 469 -4.57 8.58 0.03
C TYR A 469 -4.21 9.11 -1.35
N GLY A 470 -4.11 10.44 -1.52
CA GLY A 470 -3.72 11.11 -2.76
C GLY A 470 -4.65 10.78 -3.93
N PHE A 471 -4.46 11.43 -5.08
CA PHE A 471 -4.86 10.85 -6.38
C PHE A 471 -3.80 9.88 -6.91
N ASN A 472 -2.56 10.00 -6.40
CA ASN A 472 -1.32 9.45 -6.97
C ASN A 472 -0.49 8.59 -5.99
N ASN A 473 -1.06 7.98 -4.95
CA ASN A 473 -0.35 6.90 -4.22
C ASN A 473 -0.36 5.61 -5.06
N ASN A 474 0.24 5.73 -6.23
CA ASN A 474 0.21 4.79 -7.34
C ASN A 474 1.29 3.72 -7.19
N THR A 475 2.33 3.88 -6.37
CA THR A 475 3.35 2.83 -6.25
C THR A 475 2.76 1.54 -5.67
N LYS A 476 1.94 1.62 -4.62
CA LYS A 476 1.33 0.42 -4.02
C LYS A 476 0.22 -0.19 -4.89
N VAL A 477 -0.61 0.65 -5.54
CA VAL A 477 -1.73 0.18 -6.39
C VAL A 477 -1.22 -0.31 -7.76
N ILE A 478 -0.26 0.38 -8.38
CA ILE A 478 0.38 -0.08 -9.62
C ILE A 478 1.23 -1.32 -9.33
N ALA A 479 1.96 -1.40 -8.20
CA ALA A 479 2.67 -2.63 -7.85
C ALA A 479 1.70 -3.80 -7.65
N ALA A 480 0.60 -3.60 -6.91
CA ALA A 480 -0.40 -4.65 -6.71
C ALA A 480 -1.10 -5.05 -8.02
N SER A 481 -1.44 -4.09 -8.89
CA SER A 481 -2.03 -4.35 -10.21
C SER A 481 -1.03 -5.01 -11.16
N ALA A 482 0.22 -4.58 -11.17
CA ALA A 482 1.28 -5.20 -11.96
C ALA A 482 1.49 -6.66 -11.55
N LEU A 483 1.49 -6.96 -10.24
CA LEU A 483 1.56 -8.33 -9.72
C LEU A 483 0.33 -9.17 -10.10
N ASN A 484 -0.84 -8.57 -10.31
CA ASN A 484 -2.04 -9.28 -10.77
C ASN A 484 -2.08 -9.49 -12.30
N HIS A 485 -1.33 -8.72 -13.08
CA HIS A 485 -1.26 -8.85 -14.53
C HIS A 485 -0.07 -9.68 -15.01
N THR A 486 0.75 -10.23 -14.11
CA THR A 486 1.80 -11.20 -14.49
C THR A 486 1.17 -12.52 -14.90
N SER A 487 1.72 -13.19 -15.90
CA SER A 487 1.37 -14.59 -16.22
C SER A 487 1.83 -15.58 -15.13
N GLU A 488 2.76 -15.14 -14.27
CA GLU A 488 3.31 -15.93 -13.17
C GLU A 488 2.43 -15.85 -11.92
N SER A 489 2.46 -16.90 -11.11
CA SER A 489 1.89 -16.91 -9.77
C SER A 489 2.84 -16.23 -8.79
N VAL A 490 2.33 -15.33 -7.96
CA VAL A 490 3.12 -14.59 -6.96
C VAL A 490 2.55 -14.78 -5.57
N VAL A 491 3.43 -15.13 -4.63
CA VAL A 491 3.13 -15.23 -3.19
C VAL A 491 4.14 -14.39 -2.42
N VAL A 492 3.67 -13.43 -1.62
CA VAL A 492 4.53 -12.59 -0.77
C VAL A 492 4.41 -13.04 0.68
N ILE A 493 5.54 -13.23 1.34
CA ILE A 493 5.65 -13.78 2.69
C ILE A 493 6.58 -12.90 3.51
N ASP A 494 6.23 -12.58 4.76
CA ASP A 494 7.09 -11.79 5.65
C ASP A 494 8.18 -12.63 6.34
N MET A 495 9.04 -11.96 7.12
CA MET A 495 10.10 -12.64 7.91
C MET A 495 9.58 -13.61 8.98
N THR A 496 8.33 -13.47 9.41
CA THR A 496 7.72 -14.41 10.38
C THR A 496 7.17 -15.66 9.69
N GLY A 497 7.09 -15.65 8.36
CA GLY A 497 6.48 -16.67 7.54
C GLY A 497 4.98 -16.45 7.32
N GLU A 498 4.41 -15.28 7.61
CA GLU A 498 3.00 -14.96 7.32
C GLU A 498 2.83 -14.62 5.83
N VAL A 499 1.84 -15.23 5.17
CA VAL A 499 1.49 -14.91 3.78
C VAL A 499 0.81 -13.54 3.74
N LEU A 500 1.49 -12.55 3.16
CA LEU A 500 1.01 -11.16 3.08
C LEU A 500 0.06 -10.93 1.91
N MET A 501 0.35 -11.50 0.74
CA MET A 501 -0.51 -11.39 -0.44
C MET A 501 -0.29 -12.54 -1.43
N MET A 502 -1.30 -12.77 -2.26
CA MET A 502 -1.22 -13.65 -3.43
C MET A 502 -1.98 -12.98 -4.59
N ASN A 503 -1.41 -13.05 -5.79
CA ASN A 503 -2.13 -12.64 -7.00
C ASN A 503 -3.17 -13.69 -7.43
N GLU A 504 -4.00 -13.38 -8.41
CA GLU A 504 -5.06 -14.30 -8.87
C GLU A 504 -4.52 -15.65 -9.36
N ASN A 505 -3.41 -15.65 -10.11
CA ASN A 505 -2.74 -16.87 -10.56
C ASN A 505 -2.22 -17.70 -9.37
N GLY A 506 -1.64 -17.04 -8.36
CA GLY A 506 -1.21 -17.68 -7.13
C GLY A 506 -2.36 -18.31 -6.36
N LYS A 507 -3.53 -17.67 -6.32
CA LYS A 507 -4.75 -18.26 -5.72
C LYS A 507 -5.23 -19.49 -6.50
N ALA A 508 -5.16 -19.46 -7.82
CA ALA A 508 -5.50 -20.61 -8.66
C ALA A 508 -4.52 -21.78 -8.47
N LEU A 509 -3.21 -21.49 -8.36
CA LEU A 509 -2.19 -22.52 -8.13
C LEU A 509 -2.26 -23.09 -6.71
N PHE A 510 -2.49 -22.24 -5.70
CA PHE A 510 -2.53 -22.59 -4.29
C PHE A 510 -3.86 -22.24 -3.60
N PRO A 511 -5.00 -22.85 -3.98
CA PRO A 511 -6.33 -22.47 -3.50
C PRO A 511 -6.53 -22.73 -1.99
N TYR A 512 -5.71 -23.60 -1.41
CA TYR A 512 -5.72 -23.93 0.02
C TYR A 512 -4.93 -22.93 0.91
N VAL A 513 -4.16 -22.02 0.30
CA VAL A 513 -3.34 -21.04 1.03
C VAL A 513 -4.17 -19.80 1.34
N GLN A 514 -4.16 -19.37 2.60
CA GLN A 514 -4.90 -18.20 3.07
C GLN A 514 -3.94 -17.08 3.46
N THR A 515 -4.25 -15.86 3.00
CA THR A 515 -3.57 -14.64 3.44
C THR A 515 -3.72 -14.44 4.95
N GLY A 516 -2.66 -13.98 5.61
CA GLY A 516 -2.60 -13.79 7.06
C GLY A 516 -2.35 -15.07 7.87
N LYS A 517 -2.07 -16.20 7.21
CA LYS A 517 -1.68 -17.46 7.87
C LYS A 517 -0.20 -17.75 7.65
N ASN A 518 0.38 -18.50 8.58
CA ASN A 518 1.80 -18.84 8.53
C ASN A 518 2.08 -20.00 7.55
N VAL A 519 3.14 -19.85 6.76
CA VAL A 519 3.60 -20.76 5.71
C VAL A 519 3.94 -22.15 6.22
N LYS A 520 4.27 -22.31 7.52
CA LYS A 520 4.51 -23.63 8.14
C LYS A 520 3.32 -24.58 8.02
N ARG A 521 2.12 -24.06 7.78
CA ARG A 521 0.90 -24.85 7.55
C ARG A 521 0.83 -25.47 6.15
N TYR A 522 1.63 -24.95 5.21
CA TYR A 522 1.57 -25.29 3.79
C TYR A 522 2.89 -25.91 3.37
N ARG A 523 2.95 -27.24 3.33
CA ARG A 523 4.18 -28.01 3.09
C ARG A 523 4.92 -27.54 1.82
N VAL A 524 4.19 -27.35 0.72
CA VAL A 524 4.78 -26.92 -0.56
C VAL A 524 5.51 -25.58 -0.44
N LEU A 525 4.84 -24.55 0.09
CA LEU A 525 5.46 -23.22 0.24
C LEU A 525 6.60 -23.22 1.25
N LYS A 526 6.50 -24.04 2.30
CA LYS A 526 7.59 -24.23 3.26
C LYS A 526 8.83 -24.85 2.59
N ASP A 527 8.63 -25.92 1.82
CA ASP A 527 9.73 -26.60 1.12
C ASP A 527 10.39 -25.68 0.08
N ILE A 528 9.63 -24.79 -0.56
CA ILE A 528 10.17 -23.75 -1.47
C ILE A 528 11.01 -22.73 -0.69
N LEU A 529 10.52 -22.22 0.44
CA LEU A 529 11.27 -21.25 1.26
C LEU A 529 12.56 -21.83 1.84
N ASP A 530 12.54 -23.12 2.21
CA ASP A 530 13.67 -23.89 2.73
C ASP A 530 14.64 -24.36 1.62
N ASP A 531 14.44 -23.96 0.36
CA ASP A 531 15.21 -24.40 -0.83
C ASP A 531 15.20 -25.92 -1.08
N LYS A 532 14.20 -26.62 -0.55
CA LYS A 532 14.03 -28.09 -0.71
C LYS A 532 13.22 -28.46 -1.93
N ARG A 533 12.58 -27.48 -2.59
CA ARG A 533 11.71 -27.70 -3.74
C ARG A 533 11.85 -26.55 -4.74
N SER A 534 12.31 -26.87 -5.94
CA SER A 534 12.44 -25.94 -7.07
C SER A 534 11.38 -26.16 -8.17
N THR A 535 10.72 -27.32 -8.20
CA THR A 535 9.65 -27.63 -9.17
C THR A 535 8.49 -28.38 -8.53
N MET A 536 7.32 -28.36 -9.18
CA MET A 536 6.15 -29.17 -8.83
C MET A 536 5.31 -29.45 -10.07
N GLU A 537 4.84 -30.67 -10.19
CA GLU A 537 3.89 -31.09 -11.21
C GLU A 537 2.46 -30.97 -10.67
N LYS A 538 1.55 -30.39 -11.46
CA LYS A 538 0.13 -30.25 -11.13
C LYS A 538 -0.67 -30.12 -12.42
N ASP A 539 -1.75 -30.91 -12.55
CA ASP A 539 -2.68 -30.85 -13.68
C ASP A 539 -1.98 -30.98 -15.04
N ASP A 540 -1.04 -31.93 -15.19
CA ASP A 540 -0.17 -32.15 -16.36
C ASP A 540 0.77 -30.99 -16.73
N HIS A 541 0.93 -30.00 -15.85
CA HIS A 541 1.87 -28.89 -16.03
C HIS A 541 3.00 -28.97 -14.99
N VAL A 542 4.20 -28.58 -15.41
CA VAL A 542 5.37 -28.44 -14.54
C VAL A 542 5.57 -26.97 -14.18
N TYR A 543 5.49 -26.65 -12.90
CA TYR A 543 5.74 -25.31 -12.37
C TYR A 543 7.13 -25.21 -11.77
N GLY A 544 7.92 -24.23 -12.23
CA GLY A 544 9.20 -23.85 -11.64
C GLY A 544 9.03 -22.76 -10.60
N PHE A 545 9.72 -22.88 -9.47
CA PHE A 545 9.67 -21.91 -8.36
C PHE A 545 10.96 -21.11 -8.23
N ARG A 546 10.82 -19.81 -7.99
CA ARG A 546 11.93 -18.91 -7.65
C ARG A 546 11.58 -18.11 -6.41
N LYS A 547 12.52 -17.99 -5.47
CA LYS A 547 12.38 -17.10 -4.30
C LYS A 547 13.29 -15.89 -4.44
N GLU A 548 12.78 -14.72 -4.09
CA GLU A 548 13.52 -13.45 -4.10
C GLU A 548 13.36 -12.74 -2.75
N PRO A 549 14.44 -12.26 -2.11
CA PRO A 549 14.35 -11.52 -0.87
C PRO A 549 13.81 -10.11 -1.12
N LEU A 550 12.86 -9.68 -0.30
CA LEU A 550 12.36 -8.31 -0.29
C LEU A 550 13.20 -7.48 0.68
N ASN A 551 14.03 -6.59 0.13
CA ASN A 551 14.96 -5.77 0.91
C ASN A 551 14.47 -4.33 1.09
N GLU A 552 14.54 -3.83 2.32
CA GLU A 552 14.36 -2.41 2.64
C GLU A 552 15.57 -1.91 3.41
N ASN A 553 16.28 -0.91 2.88
CA ASN A 553 17.51 -0.34 3.46
C ASN A 553 18.60 -1.38 3.80
N GLY A 554 18.73 -2.42 2.98
CA GLY A 554 19.71 -3.49 3.19
C GLY A 554 19.29 -4.57 4.18
N VAL A 555 18.05 -4.53 4.69
CA VAL A 555 17.49 -5.54 5.59
C VAL A 555 16.40 -6.32 4.86
N VAL A 556 16.49 -7.66 4.88
CA VAL A 556 15.44 -8.55 4.34
C VAL A 556 14.19 -8.43 5.23
N GLN A 557 13.07 -8.04 4.62
CA GLN A 557 11.77 -7.88 5.25
C GLN A 557 10.80 -9.02 4.91
N GLY A 558 11.17 -9.89 3.96
CA GLY A 558 10.38 -11.05 3.58
C GLY A 558 10.90 -11.67 2.29
N TYR A 559 10.09 -12.55 1.71
CA TYR A 559 10.37 -13.23 0.46
C TYR A 559 9.19 -13.13 -0.49
N MET A 560 9.50 -13.01 -1.77
CA MET A 560 8.56 -13.15 -2.87
C MET A 560 8.82 -14.49 -3.56
N VAL A 561 7.80 -15.32 -3.66
CA VAL A 561 7.84 -16.61 -4.35
C VAL A 561 7.11 -16.47 -5.67
N TRP A 562 7.83 -16.72 -6.76
CA TRP A 562 7.33 -16.80 -8.12
C TRP A 562 7.11 -18.25 -8.50
N ALA A 563 6.00 -18.56 -9.17
CA ALA A 563 5.81 -19.82 -9.86
C ALA A 563 5.43 -19.58 -11.32
N SER A 564 6.19 -20.20 -12.21
CA SER A 564 6.06 -20.07 -13.65
C SER A 564 5.83 -21.44 -14.27
N ASP A 565 4.94 -21.52 -15.25
CA ASP A 565 4.76 -22.74 -16.02
C ASP A 565 5.98 -22.95 -16.94
N ILE A 566 6.69 -24.05 -16.72
CA ILE A 566 7.91 -24.43 -17.44
C ILE A 566 7.70 -25.72 -18.24
N THR A 567 6.47 -26.16 -18.44
CA THR A 567 6.13 -27.43 -19.12
C THR A 567 6.80 -27.51 -20.49
N ASN A 568 6.59 -26.50 -21.34
CA ASN A 568 7.18 -26.45 -22.68
C ASN A 568 8.72 -26.41 -22.64
N GLN A 569 9.31 -25.78 -21.61
CA GLN A 569 10.77 -25.74 -21.46
C GLN A 569 11.34 -27.13 -21.13
N VAL A 570 10.63 -27.87 -20.27
CA VAL A 570 10.98 -29.25 -19.91
C VAL A 570 10.79 -30.19 -21.11
N GLU A 571 9.70 -30.05 -21.86
CA GLU A 571 9.43 -30.82 -23.08
C GLU A 571 10.50 -30.58 -24.15
N VAL A 572 10.79 -29.32 -24.49
CA VAL A 572 11.85 -28.95 -25.44
C VAL A 572 13.22 -29.44 -24.95
N PHE A 573 13.50 -29.33 -23.65
CA PHE A 573 14.75 -29.85 -23.11
C PHE A 573 14.87 -31.38 -23.29
N ASN A 574 13.78 -32.11 -23.04
CA ASN A 574 13.74 -33.56 -23.25
C ASN A 574 13.86 -33.93 -24.74
N GLU A 575 13.24 -33.16 -25.64
CA GLU A 575 13.35 -33.35 -27.09
C GLU A 575 14.79 -33.10 -27.58
N ILE A 576 15.43 -32.00 -27.15
CA ILE A 576 16.84 -31.71 -27.44
C ILE A 576 17.74 -32.82 -26.90
N LYS A 577 17.47 -33.30 -25.68
CA LYS A 577 18.23 -34.40 -25.08
C LYS A 577 18.10 -35.67 -25.93
N ASN A 578 16.88 -36.02 -26.36
CA ASN A 578 16.66 -37.18 -27.22
C ASN A 578 17.36 -37.02 -28.57
N LEU A 579 17.30 -35.85 -29.21
CA LEU A 579 18.02 -35.57 -30.46
C LEU A 579 19.54 -35.63 -30.30
N ALA A 580 20.07 -35.24 -29.14
CA ALA A 580 21.49 -35.30 -28.84
C ALA A 580 21.98 -36.72 -28.50
N GLU A 581 21.09 -37.61 -28.04
CA GLU A 581 21.43 -38.97 -27.57
C GLU A 581 21.03 -40.07 -28.58
N THR A 582 20.32 -39.75 -29.67
CA THR A 582 19.87 -40.72 -30.69
C THR A 582 20.39 -40.43 -32.11
N ASP A 583 20.41 -41.45 -32.97
CA ASP A 583 20.70 -41.37 -34.40
C ASP A 583 19.43 -41.04 -35.19
N GLY A 584 19.47 -39.94 -35.96
CA GLY A 584 18.29 -39.41 -36.65
C GLY A 584 17.72 -40.28 -37.78
N LEU A 585 18.45 -41.31 -38.25
CA LEU A 585 17.95 -42.23 -39.28
C LEU A 585 17.31 -43.48 -38.68
N THR A 586 17.97 -44.12 -37.72
CA THR A 586 17.59 -45.43 -37.17
C THR A 586 16.79 -45.35 -35.87
N GLY A 587 16.80 -44.19 -35.19
CA GLY A 587 16.16 -44.00 -33.88
C GLY A 587 16.88 -44.70 -32.73
N LEU A 588 18.01 -45.37 -33.00
CA LEU A 588 18.87 -45.99 -31.98
C LEU A 588 19.65 -44.92 -31.21
N TYR A 589 20.24 -45.29 -30.08
CA TYR A 589 21.16 -44.41 -29.39
C TYR A 589 22.40 -44.11 -30.24
N ASN A 590 23.04 -42.97 -30.03
CA ASN A 590 24.25 -42.60 -30.77
C ASN A 590 25.53 -42.85 -29.93
N ARG A 591 26.68 -42.51 -30.51
CA ARG A 591 27.99 -42.65 -29.84
C ARG A 591 28.05 -41.88 -28.51
N VAL A 592 27.50 -40.67 -28.45
CA VAL A 592 27.55 -39.80 -27.26
C VAL A 592 26.85 -40.45 -26.07
N TYR A 593 25.69 -41.06 -26.30
CA TYR A 593 24.97 -41.78 -25.26
C TYR A 593 25.71 -43.03 -24.80
N LEU A 594 26.25 -43.81 -25.75
CA LEU A 594 26.97 -45.05 -25.44
C LEU A 594 28.20 -44.80 -24.57
N GLU A 595 29.06 -43.86 -24.98
CA GLU A 595 30.29 -43.50 -24.27
C GLU A 595 29.98 -43.10 -22.83
N LYS A 596 29.00 -42.20 -22.65
CA LYS A 596 28.53 -41.73 -21.35
C LYS A 596 28.05 -42.87 -20.45
N ILE A 597 27.27 -43.82 -20.97
CA ILE A 597 26.75 -44.93 -20.15
C ILE A 597 27.86 -45.93 -19.83
N VAL A 598 28.68 -46.33 -20.81
CA VAL A 598 29.76 -47.31 -20.59
C VAL A 598 30.78 -46.77 -19.60
N ASP A 599 31.20 -45.51 -19.71
CA ASP A 599 32.11 -44.90 -18.73
C ASP A 599 31.50 -44.85 -17.32
N ALA A 600 30.20 -44.58 -17.20
CA ALA A 600 29.51 -44.58 -15.92
C ALA A 600 29.45 -45.99 -15.28
N GLU A 601 29.21 -47.03 -16.08
CA GLU A 601 29.20 -48.42 -15.61
C GLU A 601 30.60 -48.89 -15.21
N ILE A 602 31.63 -48.58 -16.01
CA ILE A 602 33.03 -48.88 -15.68
C ILE A 602 33.46 -48.15 -14.39
N ALA A 603 33.11 -46.87 -14.24
CA ALA A 603 33.42 -46.10 -13.04
C ALA A 603 32.71 -46.62 -11.78
N ALA A 604 31.53 -47.24 -11.93
CA ALA A 604 30.83 -47.93 -10.85
C ALA A 604 31.45 -49.30 -10.51
N GLY A 605 32.42 -49.78 -11.30
CA GLY A 605 33.06 -51.09 -11.15
C GLY A 605 32.22 -52.24 -11.72
N ASN A 606 31.25 -51.95 -12.58
CA ASN A 606 30.39 -52.96 -13.20
C ASN A 606 31.09 -53.59 -14.42
N ILE A 607 30.74 -54.86 -14.67
CA ILE A 607 31.24 -55.64 -15.82
C ILE A 607 30.24 -55.56 -16.97
N GLY A 608 30.68 -55.86 -18.20
CA GLY A 608 29.79 -55.87 -19.35
C GLY A 608 30.49 -56.26 -20.65
N THR A 609 29.71 -56.41 -21.73
CA THR A 609 30.22 -56.81 -23.05
C THR A 609 29.81 -55.80 -24.11
N LEU A 610 30.77 -55.40 -24.95
CA LEU A 610 30.56 -54.53 -26.10
C LEU A 610 30.68 -55.36 -27.38
N PHE A 611 29.65 -55.28 -28.21
CA PHE A 611 29.65 -55.72 -29.60
C PHE A 611 29.84 -54.50 -30.47
N MET A 612 30.67 -54.62 -31.50
CA MET A 612 30.72 -53.67 -32.61
C MET A 612 30.53 -54.42 -33.91
N THR A 613 29.67 -53.90 -34.76
CA THR A 613 29.24 -54.57 -35.98
C THR A 613 29.15 -53.63 -37.16
N ASP A 614 29.48 -54.15 -38.32
CA ASP A 614 29.50 -53.43 -39.59
C ASP A 614 28.82 -54.25 -40.68
N LEU A 615 28.02 -53.60 -41.51
CA LEU A 615 27.34 -54.24 -42.63
C LEU A 615 28.30 -54.48 -43.79
N ASP A 616 28.58 -55.75 -44.06
CA ASP A 616 29.48 -56.14 -45.13
C ASP A 616 28.95 -55.71 -46.50
N ASN A 617 29.79 -54.99 -47.26
CA ASN A 617 29.48 -54.50 -48.61
C ASN A 617 28.33 -53.49 -48.67
N PHE A 618 28.03 -52.76 -47.59
CA PHE A 618 26.99 -51.74 -47.56
C PHE A 618 27.15 -50.67 -48.65
N LYS A 619 28.39 -50.26 -48.94
CA LYS A 619 28.68 -49.33 -50.05
C LYS A 619 28.14 -49.83 -51.39
N SER A 620 28.29 -51.12 -51.68
CA SER A 620 27.76 -51.72 -52.91
C SER A 620 26.23 -51.67 -52.96
N VAL A 621 25.55 -51.72 -51.81
CA VAL A 621 24.08 -51.54 -51.76
C VAL A 621 23.70 -50.12 -52.17
N ASN A 622 24.40 -49.11 -51.65
CA ASN A 622 24.18 -47.72 -52.04
C ASN A 622 24.45 -47.49 -53.53
N ASP A 623 25.55 -48.05 -54.04
CA ASP A 623 25.96 -47.86 -55.44
C ASP A 623 25.00 -48.55 -56.43
N LEU A 624 24.40 -49.69 -56.05
CA LEU A 624 23.52 -50.48 -56.92
C LEU A 624 22.03 -50.14 -56.79
N TYR A 625 21.56 -49.79 -55.58
CA TYR A 625 20.13 -49.63 -55.27
C TYR A 625 19.77 -48.22 -54.76
N GLY A 626 20.75 -47.33 -54.68
CA GLY A 626 20.58 -45.93 -54.25
C GLY A 626 20.51 -45.76 -52.73
N HIS A 627 20.79 -44.54 -52.29
CA HIS A 627 20.86 -44.19 -50.86
C HIS A 627 19.58 -44.47 -50.08
N ALA A 628 18.39 -44.27 -50.68
CA ALA A 628 17.12 -44.59 -50.00
C ALA A 628 17.00 -46.07 -49.63
N THR A 629 17.53 -46.98 -50.46
CA THR A 629 17.58 -48.41 -50.16
C THR A 629 18.63 -48.71 -49.08
N GLY A 630 19.78 -48.03 -49.12
CA GLY A 630 20.78 -48.12 -48.07
C GLY A 630 20.24 -47.67 -46.70
N ASP A 631 19.51 -46.57 -46.66
CA ASP A 631 18.83 -46.07 -45.46
C ASP A 631 17.83 -47.10 -44.91
N ALA A 632 17.02 -47.71 -45.78
CA ALA A 632 16.11 -48.78 -45.39
C ALA A 632 16.84 -50.03 -44.84
N VAL A 633 18.01 -50.37 -45.39
CA VAL A 633 18.88 -51.45 -44.89
C VAL A 633 19.41 -51.13 -43.50
N LEU A 634 19.84 -49.89 -43.25
CA LEU A 634 20.32 -49.46 -41.94
C LEU A 634 19.21 -49.51 -40.88
N ILE A 635 18.00 -49.04 -41.22
CA ILE A 635 16.82 -49.11 -40.33
C ILE A 635 16.48 -50.57 -40.03
N ALA A 636 16.37 -51.41 -41.07
CA ALA A 636 16.04 -52.82 -40.90
C ALA A 636 17.09 -53.59 -40.08
N TYR A 637 18.37 -53.21 -40.21
CA TYR A 637 19.45 -53.77 -39.42
C TYR A 637 19.40 -53.32 -37.96
N GLY A 638 19.13 -52.03 -37.70
CA GLY A 638 18.91 -51.53 -36.35
C GLY A 638 17.77 -52.28 -35.64
N GLU A 639 16.63 -52.45 -36.33
CA GLU A 639 15.52 -53.27 -35.83
C GLU A 639 15.91 -54.73 -35.59
N HIS A 640 16.76 -55.30 -36.44
CA HIS A 640 17.27 -56.67 -36.28
C HIS A 640 18.08 -56.80 -34.99
N LEU A 641 19.01 -55.87 -34.75
CA LEU A 641 19.82 -55.84 -33.54
C LEU A 641 18.94 -55.71 -32.30
N VAL A 642 18.00 -54.75 -32.27
CA VAL A 642 17.06 -54.58 -31.15
C VAL A 642 16.28 -55.87 -30.88
N ASN A 643 15.81 -56.56 -31.92
CA ASN A 643 15.09 -57.83 -31.76
C ASN A 643 15.97 -58.98 -31.27
N CYS A 644 17.24 -59.04 -31.67
CA CYS A 644 18.19 -60.05 -31.18
C CYS A 644 18.45 -59.93 -29.67
N PHE A 645 18.33 -58.73 -29.12
CA PHE A 645 18.61 -58.42 -27.71
C PHE A 645 17.37 -58.01 -26.90
N LYS A 646 16.16 -58.21 -27.42
CA LYS A 646 14.90 -57.76 -26.77
C LYS A 646 14.67 -58.32 -25.36
N ASP A 647 15.27 -59.47 -25.05
CA ASP A 647 15.11 -60.19 -23.78
C ASP A 647 16.26 -59.86 -22.80
N THR A 648 17.07 -58.83 -23.09
CA THR A 648 18.19 -58.35 -22.25
C THR A 648 18.11 -56.85 -21.99
N ASP A 649 18.92 -56.33 -21.05
CA ASP A 649 19.07 -54.89 -20.78
C ASP A 649 20.15 -54.26 -21.69
N ALA A 650 20.13 -54.63 -22.98
CA ALA A 650 21.13 -54.21 -23.95
C ALA A 650 20.83 -52.81 -24.50
N ILE A 651 21.89 -52.03 -24.67
CA ILE A 651 21.86 -50.71 -25.29
C ILE A 651 22.36 -50.86 -26.73
N VAL A 652 21.47 -50.69 -27.69
CA VAL A 652 21.78 -50.75 -29.13
C VAL A 652 22.03 -49.34 -29.65
N CYS A 653 23.18 -49.12 -30.28
CA CYS A 653 23.60 -47.83 -30.80
C CYS A 653 24.02 -47.90 -32.27
N ARG A 654 23.90 -46.78 -32.98
CA ARG A 654 24.56 -46.54 -34.27
C ARG A 654 25.61 -45.45 -34.10
N LEU A 655 26.84 -45.74 -34.48
CA LEU A 655 27.95 -44.80 -34.33
C LEU A 655 28.07 -43.84 -35.51
N GLY A 656 27.69 -44.31 -36.70
CA GLY A 656 27.72 -43.57 -37.95
C GLY A 656 27.93 -44.52 -39.14
N GLY A 657 27.52 -44.11 -40.34
CA GLY A 657 27.67 -44.97 -41.52
C GLY A 657 26.93 -46.30 -41.37
N ASP A 658 27.65 -47.39 -41.55
CA ASP A 658 27.23 -48.79 -41.40
C ASP A 658 27.65 -49.45 -40.07
N GLU A 659 28.19 -48.66 -39.13
CA GLU A 659 28.69 -49.15 -37.84
C GLU A 659 27.64 -49.05 -36.73
N PHE A 660 27.37 -50.19 -36.10
CA PHE A 660 26.48 -50.31 -34.94
C PHE A 660 27.22 -50.95 -33.78
N THR A 661 26.75 -50.68 -32.57
CA THR A 661 27.26 -51.28 -31.35
C THR A 661 26.14 -51.76 -30.47
N VAL A 662 26.43 -52.77 -29.65
CA VAL A 662 25.51 -53.23 -28.61
C VAL A 662 26.30 -53.39 -27.33
N TYR A 663 25.87 -52.73 -26.26
CA TYR A 663 26.45 -52.91 -24.93
C TYR A 663 25.48 -53.66 -24.02
N ILE A 664 25.94 -54.75 -23.42
CA ILE A 664 25.17 -55.54 -22.46
C ILE A 664 25.76 -55.35 -21.07
N LYS A 665 24.92 -54.90 -20.15
CA LYS A 665 25.28 -54.71 -18.75
C LYS A 665 25.37 -56.04 -18.02
N ASN A 666 26.38 -56.19 -17.17
CA ASN A 666 26.51 -57.29 -16.21
C ASN A 666 26.49 -58.70 -16.80
N ASP A 667 26.84 -58.85 -18.09
CA ASP A 667 26.97 -60.14 -18.74
C ASP A 667 28.29 -60.23 -19.50
N THR A 668 29.09 -61.24 -19.15
CA THR A 668 30.44 -61.48 -19.65
C THR A 668 30.63 -62.93 -20.14
N ASP A 669 29.57 -63.74 -20.17
CA ASP A 669 29.69 -65.14 -20.57
C ASP A 669 29.92 -65.27 -22.08
N ARG A 670 31.14 -65.68 -22.45
CA ARG A 670 31.55 -65.81 -23.85
C ARG A 670 30.69 -66.78 -24.66
N VAL A 671 30.10 -67.81 -24.03
CA VAL A 671 29.20 -68.75 -24.73
C VAL A 671 27.91 -68.04 -25.13
N THR A 672 27.27 -67.38 -24.17
CA THR A 672 26.07 -66.55 -24.40
C THR A 672 26.33 -65.43 -25.42
N MET A 673 27.47 -64.74 -25.34
CA MET A 673 27.83 -63.69 -26.30
C MET A 673 28.04 -64.23 -27.72
N ALA A 674 28.61 -65.42 -27.86
CA ALA A 674 28.74 -66.10 -29.14
C ALA A 674 27.38 -66.50 -29.73
N GLU A 675 26.42 -66.93 -28.91
CA GLU A 675 25.05 -67.21 -29.36
C GLU A 675 24.36 -65.95 -29.91
N TYR A 676 24.50 -64.81 -29.23
CA TYR A 676 23.96 -63.53 -29.73
C TYR A 676 24.61 -63.12 -31.05
N ALA A 677 25.93 -63.22 -31.17
CA ALA A 677 26.64 -62.94 -32.42
C ALA A 677 26.16 -63.86 -33.56
N GLY A 678 25.98 -65.15 -33.28
CA GLY A 678 25.43 -66.12 -34.22
C GLY A 678 23.99 -65.79 -34.64
N LYS A 679 23.14 -65.35 -33.71
CA LYS A 679 21.76 -64.90 -33.98
C LYS A 679 21.73 -63.68 -34.90
N ILE A 680 22.61 -62.69 -34.68
CA ILE A 680 22.72 -61.51 -35.53
C ILE A 680 23.06 -61.93 -36.97
N ILE A 681 24.11 -62.73 -37.14
CA ILE A 681 24.61 -63.15 -38.46
C ILE A 681 23.60 -64.02 -39.21
N SER A 682 23.07 -65.06 -38.55
CA SER A 682 22.17 -66.03 -39.19
C SER A 682 20.80 -65.45 -39.54
N GLY A 683 20.26 -64.55 -38.71
CA GLY A 683 18.95 -63.94 -38.94
C GLY A 683 18.94 -62.77 -39.93
N LEU A 684 20.11 -62.25 -40.31
CA LEU A 684 20.21 -61.04 -41.14
C LEU A 684 19.60 -61.24 -42.53
N SER A 685 19.95 -62.31 -43.22
CA SER A 685 19.46 -62.60 -44.58
C SER A 685 17.94 -62.76 -44.62
N ASP A 686 17.38 -63.41 -43.60
CA ASP A 686 15.93 -63.58 -43.43
C ASP A 686 15.23 -62.24 -43.18
N LYS A 687 15.78 -61.38 -42.32
CA LYS A 687 15.23 -60.04 -42.07
C LYS A 687 15.25 -59.18 -43.34
N MET A 688 16.36 -59.18 -44.08
CA MET A 688 16.47 -58.44 -45.34
C MET A 688 15.44 -58.92 -46.36
N SER A 689 15.29 -60.25 -46.52
CA SER A 689 14.27 -60.82 -47.41
C SER A 689 12.84 -60.45 -47.00
N ARG A 690 12.50 -60.52 -45.70
CA ARG A 690 11.18 -60.14 -45.20
C ARG A 690 10.86 -58.65 -45.38
N SER A 691 11.88 -57.81 -45.34
CA SER A 691 11.76 -56.37 -45.61
C SER A 691 11.79 -56.02 -47.10
N SER A 692 11.84 -57.01 -48.01
CA SER A 692 12.00 -56.79 -49.47
C SER A 692 13.27 -56.01 -49.84
N LEU A 693 14.34 -56.18 -49.07
CA LEU A 693 15.64 -55.51 -49.25
C LEU A 693 16.69 -56.49 -49.81
N PRO A 694 17.79 -56.00 -50.41
CA PRO A 694 18.82 -56.86 -50.99
C PRO A 694 19.42 -57.84 -49.96
N PRO A 695 19.38 -59.17 -50.21
CA PRO A 695 19.88 -60.18 -49.25
C PRO A 695 21.40 -60.37 -49.29
N ILE A 696 22.13 -59.52 -50.02
CA ILE A 696 23.58 -59.64 -50.28
C ILE A 696 24.42 -59.10 -49.10
N VAL A 697 23.77 -58.59 -48.05
CA VAL A 697 24.44 -57.94 -46.92
C VAL A 697 24.78 -58.95 -45.83
N GLY A 698 26.08 -59.08 -45.52
CA GLY A 698 26.59 -59.83 -44.37
C GLY A 698 26.82 -58.91 -43.17
N SER A 699 27.18 -59.47 -42.03
CA SER A 699 27.58 -58.69 -40.85
C SER A 699 28.87 -59.23 -40.25
N SER A 700 29.86 -58.34 -40.12
CA SER A 700 31.09 -58.62 -39.37
C SER A 700 30.94 -58.07 -37.95
N ILE A 701 31.42 -58.81 -36.94
CA ILE A 701 31.21 -58.48 -35.52
C ILE A 701 32.52 -58.62 -34.72
N GLY A 702 32.94 -57.56 -34.03
CA GLY A 702 33.94 -57.61 -32.96
C GLY A 702 33.26 -57.65 -31.58
N ILE A 703 33.82 -58.40 -30.63
CA ILE A 703 33.25 -58.54 -29.28
C ILE A 703 34.35 -58.36 -28.24
N THR A 704 34.16 -57.46 -27.29
CA THR A 704 35.06 -57.30 -26.13
C THR A 704 34.27 -57.47 -24.84
N VAL A 705 34.78 -58.36 -23.99
CA VAL A 705 34.26 -58.60 -22.64
C VAL A 705 35.09 -57.78 -21.66
N ASN A 706 34.44 -56.93 -20.87
CA ASN A 706 35.06 -56.26 -19.73
C ASN A 706 34.74 -57.03 -18.44
N ASP A 707 35.72 -57.74 -17.91
CA ASP A 707 35.67 -58.43 -16.61
C ASP A 707 36.32 -57.62 -15.47
N GLY A 708 36.49 -56.31 -15.68
CA GLY A 708 37.10 -55.38 -14.73
C GLY A 708 38.51 -54.91 -15.11
N GLN A 709 39.01 -55.31 -16.28
CA GLN A 709 40.35 -54.93 -16.77
C GLN A 709 40.37 -53.74 -17.74
N ILE A 710 39.21 -53.18 -18.08
CA ILE A 710 39.09 -52.04 -19.01
C ILE A 710 38.77 -50.77 -18.24
N SER A 711 39.51 -49.69 -18.54
CA SER A 711 39.52 -48.47 -17.72
C SER A 711 38.52 -47.41 -18.15
N ASN A 712 38.07 -47.42 -19.40
CA ASN A 712 37.09 -46.47 -19.97
C ASN A 712 36.51 -47.00 -21.30
N PHE A 713 35.52 -46.30 -21.83
CA PHE A 713 34.87 -46.61 -23.10
C PHE A 713 35.85 -46.66 -24.27
N GLU A 714 36.78 -45.71 -24.39
CA GLU A 714 37.70 -45.66 -25.54
C GLU A 714 38.62 -46.89 -25.60
N GLU A 715 39.11 -47.37 -24.46
CA GLU A 715 39.88 -48.62 -24.39
C GLU A 715 39.03 -49.84 -24.80
N MET A 716 37.77 -49.90 -24.35
CA MET A 716 36.82 -50.95 -24.73
C MET A 716 36.55 -50.91 -26.24
N TYR A 717 36.35 -49.70 -26.77
CA TYR A 717 36.08 -49.42 -28.16
C TYR A 717 37.24 -49.87 -29.05
N GLU A 718 38.47 -49.45 -28.75
CA GLU A 718 39.65 -49.83 -29.53
C GLU A 718 39.89 -51.35 -29.57
N LYS A 719 39.68 -52.05 -28.44
CA LYS A 719 39.80 -53.51 -28.38
C LYS A 719 38.73 -54.20 -29.24
N THR A 720 37.51 -53.67 -29.21
CA THR A 720 36.38 -54.21 -29.99
C THR A 720 36.59 -53.95 -31.50
N ASP A 721 37.09 -52.77 -31.87
CA ASP A 721 37.40 -52.38 -33.24
C ASP A 721 38.46 -53.29 -33.88
N LYS A 722 39.55 -53.57 -33.15
CA LYS A 722 40.57 -54.51 -33.62
C LYS A 722 39.99 -55.90 -33.90
N ALA A 723 39.07 -56.38 -33.06
CA ALA A 723 38.38 -57.65 -33.26
C ALA A 723 37.42 -57.63 -34.46
N LEU A 724 36.72 -56.52 -34.68
CA LEU A 724 35.86 -56.30 -35.85
C LEU A 724 36.69 -56.27 -37.14
N TYR A 725 37.77 -55.50 -37.16
CA TYR A 725 38.70 -55.40 -38.29
C TYR A 725 39.24 -56.78 -38.69
N TYR A 726 39.66 -57.58 -37.71
CA TYR A 726 40.11 -58.95 -37.95
C TYR A 726 39.01 -59.82 -38.59
N SER A 727 37.76 -59.68 -38.15
CA SER A 727 36.61 -60.38 -38.74
C SER A 727 36.40 -60.02 -40.21
N LYS A 728 36.58 -58.74 -40.57
CA LYS A 728 36.46 -58.24 -41.95
C LYS A 728 37.54 -58.81 -42.86
N GLU A 729 38.80 -58.87 -42.42
CA GLU A 729 39.92 -59.39 -43.23
C GLU A 729 39.87 -60.91 -43.44
N HIS A 730 39.24 -61.65 -42.52
CA HIS A 730 39.22 -63.11 -42.53
C HIS A 730 37.93 -63.71 -43.13
N GLY A 731 37.39 -63.06 -44.17
CA GLY A 731 36.30 -63.60 -44.98
C GLY A 731 34.91 -63.04 -44.71
N LYS A 732 34.79 -62.02 -43.85
CA LYS A 732 33.52 -61.33 -43.52
C LYS A 732 32.44 -62.27 -42.95
N ASN A 733 31.25 -61.74 -42.65
CA ASN A 733 30.07 -62.48 -42.20
C ASN A 733 30.35 -63.43 -41.02
N ARG A 734 31.08 -62.93 -40.01
CA ARG A 734 31.58 -63.69 -38.86
C ARG A 734 31.80 -62.78 -37.65
N TYR A 735 32.01 -63.40 -36.50
CA TYR A 735 32.38 -62.70 -35.28
C TYR A 735 33.77 -63.10 -34.78
N ARG A 736 34.38 -62.23 -33.98
CA ARG A 736 35.66 -62.46 -33.28
C ARG A 736 35.64 -61.78 -31.92
N PHE A 737 36.14 -62.47 -30.89
CA PHE A 737 36.42 -61.87 -29.59
C PHE A 737 37.78 -61.17 -29.61
N SER A 738 37.92 -60.04 -28.91
CA SER A 738 39.21 -59.41 -28.66
C SER A 738 40.14 -60.32 -27.86
N GLU A 739 41.42 -60.29 -28.20
CA GLU A 739 42.47 -61.08 -27.53
C GLU A 739 42.88 -60.50 -26.17
#